data_AF-A0A174MS48-F1
#
_entry.id   AF-A0A174MS48-F1
#
_cell.length_a   1.000
_cell.length_b   1.000
_cell.length_c   1.000
_cell.angle_alpha   90.00
_cell.angle_beta   90.00
_cell.angle_gamma   90.00
#
_symmetry.space_group_name_H-M   'P 1'
#
loop_
_entity.id
_entity.type
_entity.pdbx_description
1 polymer ?
#
loop_
_entity_poly.entity_id
_entity_poly.type
_entity_poly.pdbx_seq_one_letter_code
_entity_poly.pdbx_strand_id
1 'polypeptide(L)'
;MENTIKGWQYISAIFQRMLDSFERDCLIEPLFIFRGITRRYFSSSKSINEYLQLHPNLDIANKNMPNPQEFLYKKFYNEFIREYKELKNVSPLDTLEHLMKCDNYKYTVPEYIKSGAAIRMQNLKNRSHIDYINYIKNLIDDAKYRFSEYAAENYSDIEILADIQHKGGASCLVDFSNNFLISLWFATQTNKDDKDFGYLFCYDINVEMIEKDNLSMLSHSKSKDTIENLLYATTKSTKYTEDKSYKFWLWKPSYLNERIARQDSIFIFGLEPFANKDHGVLVIPIPPDWKKNIQLVLKSYFGITEESIYCDSNGFATSHDKTKPYERVTTSFFNEYFSPITKNKKMIFCNIQNGMACLFQGEYELALQYFMNFESCTRDKIKLYINNKLRSTSIEEYIQDINMFMIDIELHFSKALCLRNLGHKYRAIEEYIIAEQRCISLISKIGASIKMMEIERNKKDKSFERIKRLQKYANTKYQKIAKDLMDLFYDTKQYERALELVSSIQKNTPCPSEPLMETIKNEIKTLNELTKNIMFDSRIDSSIITRETVGSVQPFFYILNCYFLFVLESVHNKKIKQKSFDELKKKIENYSCSDFSKSCHFTKWDFSDITSLIDNYKQSNFDLYNGLMVMTAHLEDFMAYINSKLKIQPY
;
A
#
# COMPACT_ATOMS: atom_id res chain seq x y z
N MET A 1 -23.86 2.22 27.40
CA MET A 1 -23.23 0.91 27.64
C MET A 1 -23.84 -0.17 26.75
N GLU A 2 -25.15 -0.46 26.83
CA GLU A 2 -25.78 -1.52 26.00
C GLU A 2 -25.59 -1.34 24.48
N ASN A 3 -25.89 -0.16 23.92
CA ASN A 3 -25.68 0.12 22.48
C ASN A 3 -24.22 -0.04 22.05
N THR A 4 -23.28 0.22 22.95
CA THR A 4 -21.84 0.04 22.76
C THR A 4 -21.46 -1.44 22.69
N ILE A 5 -22.02 -2.27 23.58
CA ILE A 5 -21.84 -3.72 23.57
C ILE A 5 -22.39 -4.32 22.26
N LYS A 6 -23.59 -3.89 21.85
CA LYS A 6 -24.19 -4.26 20.56
C LYS A 6 -23.29 -3.85 19.38
N GLY A 7 -22.75 -2.62 19.39
CA GLY A 7 -21.81 -2.14 18.38
C GLY A 7 -20.56 -3.01 18.27
N TRP A 8 -19.96 -3.41 19.40
CA TRP A 8 -18.84 -4.35 19.43
C TRP A 8 -19.23 -5.74 18.89
N GLN A 9 -20.39 -6.27 19.26
CA GLN A 9 -20.90 -7.55 18.73
C GLN A 9 -21.09 -7.50 17.20
N TYR A 10 -21.61 -6.40 16.65
CA TYR A 10 -21.76 -6.19 15.21
C TYR A 10 -20.40 -6.12 14.52
N ILE A 11 -19.45 -5.34 15.04
CA ILE A 11 -18.07 -5.24 14.53
C ILE A 11 -17.39 -6.62 14.52
N SER A 12 -17.48 -7.37 15.63
CA SER A 12 -16.91 -8.72 15.73
C SER A 12 -17.55 -9.70 14.76
N ALA A 13 -18.87 -9.64 14.54
CA ALA A 13 -19.56 -10.51 13.58
C ALA A 13 -19.17 -10.20 12.13
N ILE A 14 -19.03 -8.92 11.75
CA ILE A 14 -18.55 -8.52 10.42
C ILE A 14 -17.12 -9.04 10.20
N PHE A 15 -16.24 -8.86 11.19
CA PHE A 15 -14.86 -9.34 11.12
C PHE A 15 -14.76 -10.87 11.08
N GLN A 16 -15.57 -11.58 11.85
CA GLN A 16 -15.63 -13.04 11.83
C GLN A 16 -16.18 -13.56 10.49
N ARG A 17 -17.28 -12.99 9.99
CA ARG A 17 -17.85 -13.35 8.68
C ARG A 17 -16.87 -13.10 7.53
N MET A 18 -16.06 -12.05 7.62
CA MET A 18 -14.93 -11.84 6.71
C MET A 18 -13.95 -13.03 6.78
N LEU A 19 -13.40 -13.33 7.95
CA LEU A 19 -12.42 -14.42 8.13
C LEU A 19 -12.94 -15.81 7.73
N ASP A 20 -14.25 -16.07 7.88
CA ASP A 20 -14.87 -17.34 7.50
C ASP A 20 -15.31 -17.42 6.03
N SER A 21 -15.19 -16.32 5.27
CA SER A 21 -15.53 -16.29 3.84
C SER A 21 -14.33 -16.49 2.91
N PHE A 22 -13.10 -16.46 3.43
CA PHE A 22 -11.87 -16.69 2.65
C PHE A 22 -11.31 -18.08 2.94
N GLU A 23 -10.85 -18.77 1.88
CA GLU A 23 -10.34 -20.13 1.99
C GLU A 23 -9.07 -20.17 2.84
N ARG A 24 -8.99 -21.13 3.76
CA ARG A 24 -7.81 -21.31 4.63
C ARG A 24 -6.70 -22.13 3.96
N ASP A 25 -6.97 -22.66 2.77
CA ASP A 25 -6.07 -23.50 1.98
C ASP A 25 -5.42 -22.74 0.81
N CYS A 26 -5.62 -21.41 0.71
CA CYS A 26 -4.88 -20.56 -0.23
C CYS A 26 -3.36 -20.67 0.01
N LEU A 27 -2.57 -20.59 -1.07
CA LEU A 27 -1.10 -20.67 -1.02
C LEU A 27 -0.46 -19.45 -0.31
N ILE A 28 -1.23 -18.39 -0.09
CA ILE A 28 -0.78 -17.07 0.33
C ILE A 28 -1.69 -16.55 1.43
N GLU A 29 -1.13 -15.96 2.49
CA GLU A 29 -1.93 -15.25 3.51
C GLU A 29 -2.71 -14.09 2.83
N PRO A 30 -4.01 -13.92 3.09
CA PRO A 30 -4.79 -12.85 2.48
C PRO A 30 -4.33 -11.47 2.99
N LEU A 31 -4.38 -10.47 2.11
CA LEU A 31 -4.12 -9.07 2.45
C LEU A 31 -5.35 -8.25 2.08
N PHE A 32 -6.06 -7.74 3.08
CA PHE A 32 -7.32 -7.05 2.85
C PHE A 32 -7.16 -5.54 2.75
N ILE A 33 -7.80 -4.97 1.73
CA ILE A 33 -8.20 -3.56 1.72
C ILE A 33 -9.71 -3.47 1.72
N PHE A 34 -10.23 -2.35 2.20
CA PHE A 34 -11.65 -2.21 2.52
C PHE A 34 -12.26 -0.99 1.86
N ARG A 35 -13.49 -1.08 1.36
CA ARG A 35 -14.26 0.10 0.94
C ARG A 35 -15.62 0.09 1.60
N GLY A 36 -16.03 1.22 2.16
CA GLY A 36 -17.39 1.41 2.68
C GLY A 36 -18.22 2.26 1.73
N ILE A 37 -19.46 1.84 1.48
CA ILE A 37 -20.49 2.72 0.90
C ILE A 37 -21.73 2.71 1.77
N THR A 38 -22.31 3.88 1.98
CA THR A 38 -23.50 4.09 2.81
C THR A 38 -24.75 3.38 2.26
N ARG A 39 -24.85 3.27 0.93
CA ARG A 39 -25.92 2.60 0.18
C ARG A 39 -25.47 2.26 -1.24
N ARG A 40 -26.14 1.29 -1.89
CA ARG A 40 -25.93 0.99 -3.33
C ARG A 40 -26.64 2.04 -4.18
N TYR A 41 -25.90 2.75 -5.04
CA TYR A 41 -26.50 3.48 -6.16
C TYR A 41 -26.66 2.51 -7.34
N PHE A 42 -27.90 2.21 -7.74
CA PHE A 42 -28.13 1.30 -8.86
C PHE A 42 -27.78 1.97 -10.20
N SER A 43 -27.16 1.19 -11.09
CA SER A 43 -26.86 1.63 -12.47
C SER A 43 -27.06 0.48 -13.46
N SER A 44 -26.47 -0.67 -13.15
CA SER A 44 -26.54 -1.89 -13.95
C SER A 44 -26.38 -3.13 -13.07
N SER A 45 -26.84 -4.28 -13.57
CA SER A 45 -26.63 -5.60 -12.96
C SER A 45 -26.60 -6.66 -14.07
N LYS A 46 -25.52 -7.43 -14.13
CA LYS A 46 -25.35 -8.58 -15.02
C LYS A 46 -26.28 -9.72 -14.58
N SER A 47 -26.42 -9.98 -13.27
CA SER A 47 -27.33 -11.02 -12.75
C SER A 47 -28.81 -10.74 -13.07
N ILE A 48 -29.25 -9.48 -12.99
CA ILE A 48 -30.62 -9.09 -13.39
C ILE A 48 -30.78 -9.12 -14.92
N ASN A 49 -29.74 -8.81 -15.68
CA ASN A 49 -29.78 -8.92 -17.15
C ASN A 49 -29.85 -10.38 -17.62
N GLU A 50 -29.10 -11.28 -16.98
CA GLU A 50 -29.18 -12.74 -17.19
C GLU A 50 -30.58 -13.26 -16.82
N TYR A 51 -31.16 -12.80 -15.70
CA TYR A 51 -32.54 -13.11 -15.32
C TYR A 51 -33.58 -12.62 -16.36
N LEU A 52 -33.43 -11.42 -16.90
CA LEU A 52 -34.29 -10.88 -17.96
C LEU A 52 -34.21 -11.72 -19.25
N GLN A 53 -33.02 -12.19 -19.62
CA GLN A 53 -32.81 -13.05 -20.79
C GLN A 53 -33.47 -14.44 -20.62
N LEU A 54 -33.48 -14.99 -19.41
CA LEU A 54 -34.14 -16.25 -19.08
C LEU A 54 -35.68 -16.12 -18.95
N HIS A 55 -36.19 -14.91 -18.75
CA HIS A 55 -37.61 -14.63 -18.57
C HIS A 55 -38.12 -13.52 -19.53
N PRO A 56 -38.04 -13.72 -20.86
CA PRO A 56 -38.38 -12.69 -21.85
C PRO A 56 -39.86 -12.27 -21.86
N ASN A 57 -40.74 -13.10 -21.28
CA ASN A 57 -42.18 -12.84 -21.17
C ASN A 57 -42.58 -12.12 -19.87
N LEU A 58 -41.63 -11.62 -19.07
CA LEU A 58 -41.95 -10.78 -17.91
C LEU A 58 -42.57 -9.46 -18.40
N ASP A 59 -43.83 -9.22 -18.01
CA ASP A 59 -44.54 -7.98 -18.32
C ASP A 59 -44.02 -6.82 -17.45
N ILE A 60 -42.89 -6.26 -17.89
CA ILE A 60 -42.22 -5.10 -17.26
C ILE A 60 -42.82 -3.79 -17.80
N ALA A 61 -43.82 -3.85 -18.69
CA ALA A 61 -44.36 -2.68 -19.40
C ALA A 61 -45.26 -1.77 -18.54
N ASN A 62 -45.45 -2.07 -17.25
CA ASN A 62 -46.35 -1.34 -16.38
C ASN A 62 -45.64 -0.33 -15.45
N LYS A 63 -45.71 0.94 -15.87
CA LYS A 63 -45.71 2.19 -15.05
C LYS A 63 -44.37 2.69 -14.48
N ASN A 64 -43.92 3.79 -15.09
CA ASN A 64 -43.11 4.87 -14.50
C ASN A 64 -41.60 4.64 -14.23
N MET A 65 -40.95 3.59 -14.75
CA MET A 65 -39.48 3.52 -14.76
C MET A 65 -38.93 3.16 -16.16
N PRO A 66 -37.95 3.93 -16.70
CA PRO A 66 -37.43 3.71 -18.05
C PRO A 66 -36.38 2.58 -18.15
N ASN A 67 -35.93 2.00 -17.04
CA ASN A 67 -34.92 0.95 -17.01
C ASN A 67 -35.48 -0.35 -16.37
N PRO A 68 -35.72 -1.42 -17.17
CA PRO A 68 -36.18 -2.71 -16.67
C PRO A 68 -35.32 -3.33 -15.56
N GLN A 69 -34.00 -3.14 -15.60
CA GLN A 69 -33.11 -3.68 -14.57
C GLN A 69 -33.29 -2.97 -13.22
N GLU A 70 -33.55 -1.65 -13.24
CA GLU A 70 -33.75 -0.84 -12.03
C GLU A 70 -35.07 -1.18 -11.32
N PHE A 71 -36.13 -1.44 -12.11
CA PHE A 71 -37.42 -1.91 -11.59
C PHE A 71 -37.26 -3.26 -10.86
N LEU A 72 -36.63 -4.24 -11.52
CA LEU A 72 -36.38 -5.56 -10.92
C LEU A 72 -35.47 -5.46 -9.68
N TYR A 73 -34.42 -4.64 -9.72
CA TYR A 73 -33.57 -4.40 -8.56
C TYR A 73 -34.38 -3.90 -7.35
N LYS A 74 -35.27 -2.92 -7.54
CA LYS A 74 -36.12 -2.40 -6.45
C LYS A 74 -37.08 -3.47 -5.91
N LYS A 75 -37.59 -4.35 -6.76
CA LYS A 75 -38.41 -5.50 -6.32
C LYS A 75 -37.60 -6.45 -5.42
N PHE A 76 -36.48 -6.96 -5.92
CA PHE A 76 -35.61 -7.87 -5.17
C PHE A 76 -35.07 -7.23 -3.88
N TYR A 77 -34.79 -5.92 -3.88
CA TYR A 77 -34.33 -5.18 -2.71
C TYR A 77 -35.40 -5.07 -1.62
N ASN A 78 -36.65 -4.82 -2.00
CA ASN A 78 -37.76 -4.78 -1.04
C ASN A 78 -38.05 -6.15 -0.42
N GLU A 79 -37.92 -7.23 -1.19
CA GLU A 79 -38.04 -8.60 -0.68
C GLU A 79 -36.90 -8.94 0.29
N PHE A 80 -35.65 -8.63 -0.07
CA PHE A 80 -34.47 -8.77 0.80
C PHE A 80 -34.60 -8.00 2.13
N ILE A 81 -35.14 -6.77 2.11
CA ILE A 81 -35.44 -5.99 3.33
C ILE A 81 -36.52 -6.67 4.19
N ARG A 82 -37.52 -7.32 3.57
CA ARG A 82 -38.56 -8.04 4.32
C ARG A 82 -37.97 -9.26 5.03
N GLU A 83 -37.17 -10.07 4.33
CA GLU A 83 -36.48 -11.23 4.89
C GLU A 83 -35.61 -10.83 6.09
N TYR A 84 -34.85 -9.72 5.99
CA TYR A 84 -34.09 -9.20 7.13
C TYR A 84 -34.96 -8.89 8.36
N LYS A 85 -36.14 -8.27 8.17
CA LYS A 85 -37.06 -7.90 9.27
C LYS A 85 -37.75 -9.10 9.94
N GLU A 86 -37.75 -10.25 9.29
CA GLU A 86 -38.32 -11.49 9.82
C GLU A 86 -37.32 -12.22 10.75
N LEU A 87 -36.01 -11.94 10.63
CA LEU A 87 -34.98 -12.44 11.54
C LEU A 87 -35.11 -11.81 12.94
N LYS A 88 -35.58 -12.58 13.92
CA LYS A 88 -35.72 -12.18 15.32
C LYS A 88 -34.88 -13.06 16.24
N ASN A 89 -34.19 -12.44 17.20
CA ASN A 89 -33.36 -13.10 18.22
C ASN A 89 -32.22 -13.98 17.67
N VAL A 90 -31.79 -13.73 16.43
CA VAL A 90 -30.66 -14.40 15.77
C VAL A 90 -29.35 -13.70 16.18
N SER A 91 -28.23 -14.42 16.27
CA SER A 91 -26.94 -13.76 16.57
C SER A 91 -26.51 -12.87 15.40
N PRO A 92 -25.69 -11.83 15.61
CA PRO A 92 -25.22 -10.99 14.51
C PRO A 92 -24.43 -11.77 13.43
N LEU A 93 -23.68 -12.81 13.81
CA LEU A 93 -22.96 -13.63 12.83
C LEU A 93 -23.92 -14.45 11.96
N ASP A 94 -24.85 -15.17 12.58
CA ASP A 94 -25.87 -15.97 11.89
C ASP A 94 -26.79 -15.08 11.02
N THR A 95 -27.03 -13.84 11.45
CA THR A 95 -27.78 -12.83 10.68
C THR A 95 -27.07 -12.50 9.37
N LEU A 96 -25.75 -12.25 9.40
CA LEU A 96 -24.96 -12.03 8.19
C LEU A 96 -24.94 -13.28 7.30
N GLU A 97 -24.79 -14.47 7.88
CA GLU A 97 -24.83 -15.73 7.12
C GLU A 97 -26.15 -15.92 6.38
N HIS A 98 -27.28 -15.68 7.04
CA HIS A 98 -28.60 -15.78 6.43
C HIS A 98 -28.77 -14.77 5.28
N LEU A 99 -28.42 -13.50 5.53
CA LEU A 99 -28.50 -12.45 4.52
C LEU A 99 -27.64 -12.74 3.29
N MET A 100 -26.43 -13.28 3.47
CA MET A 100 -25.52 -13.57 2.35
C MET A 100 -25.90 -14.85 1.59
N LYS A 101 -26.69 -15.75 2.19
CA LYS A 101 -27.23 -16.98 1.56
C LYS A 101 -28.62 -16.79 0.94
N CYS A 102 -29.28 -15.65 1.18
CA CYS A 102 -30.58 -15.31 0.64
C CYS A 102 -30.59 -15.30 -0.91
N ASP A 103 -31.62 -15.90 -1.52
CA ASP A 103 -31.78 -15.96 -2.97
C ASP A 103 -31.88 -14.59 -3.64
N ASN A 104 -32.46 -13.61 -2.95
CA ASN A 104 -32.57 -12.24 -3.42
C ASN A 104 -31.24 -11.46 -3.29
N TYR A 105 -30.29 -11.91 -2.46
CA TYR A 105 -29.01 -11.22 -2.26
C TYR A 105 -28.18 -11.14 -3.54
N LYS A 106 -28.21 -12.18 -4.39
CA LYS A 106 -27.47 -12.23 -5.65
C LYS A 106 -27.87 -11.15 -6.68
N TYR A 107 -29.07 -10.59 -6.55
CA TYR A 107 -29.55 -9.47 -7.39
C TYR A 107 -29.33 -8.10 -6.71
N THR A 108 -29.31 -8.08 -5.38
CA THR A 108 -29.26 -6.84 -4.58
C THR A 108 -27.85 -6.40 -4.17
N VAL A 109 -26.88 -7.32 -4.15
CA VAL A 109 -25.45 -7.03 -3.94
C VAL A 109 -24.89 -6.10 -5.04
N PRO A 110 -24.06 -5.10 -4.70
CA PRO A 110 -23.26 -4.37 -5.68
C PRO A 110 -22.33 -5.32 -6.46
N GLU A 111 -22.52 -5.44 -7.77
CA GLU A 111 -21.69 -6.28 -8.65
C GLU A 111 -20.43 -5.57 -9.15
N TYR A 112 -20.45 -4.24 -9.23
CA TYR A 112 -19.40 -3.41 -9.81
C TYR A 112 -18.97 -2.31 -8.84
N ILE A 113 -17.68 -2.00 -8.81
CA ILE A 113 -17.15 -0.82 -8.13
C ILE A 113 -16.77 0.20 -9.19
N LYS A 114 -17.47 1.33 -9.21
CA LYS A 114 -17.33 2.37 -10.25
C LYS A 114 -16.60 3.59 -9.70
N SER A 115 -15.67 4.13 -10.49
CA SER A 115 -15.03 5.42 -10.23
C SER A 115 -16.03 6.58 -10.38
N GLY A 116 -15.72 7.75 -9.82
CA GLY A 116 -16.57 8.93 -9.96
C GLY A 116 -16.77 9.32 -11.43
N ALA A 117 -15.71 9.23 -12.24
CA ALA A 117 -15.73 9.44 -13.68
C ALA A 117 -16.66 8.45 -14.39
N ALA A 118 -16.54 7.16 -14.08
CA ALA A 118 -17.38 6.13 -14.70
C ALA A 118 -18.88 6.32 -14.40
N ILE A 119 -19.22 6.84 -13.22
CA ILE A 119 -20.60 7.22 -12.85
C ILE A 119 -21.02 8.48 -13.63
N ARG A 120 -20.22 9.55 -13.64
CA ARG A 120 -20.54 10.79 -14.36
C ARG A 120 -20.73 10.58 -15.86
N MET A 121 -19.94 9.70 -16.47
CA MET A 121 -20.00 9.38 -17.90
C MET A 121 -21.02 8.29 -18.27
N GLN A 122 -21.77 7.71 -17.31
CA GLN A 122 -22.61 6.54 -17.58
C GLN A 122 -23.73 6.79 -18.61
N ASN A 123 -24.14 8.05 -18.79
CA ASN A 123 -25.24 8.42 -19.69
C ASN A 123 -24.80 8.58 -21.16
N LEU A 124 -23.48 8.53 -21.43
CA LEU A 124 -22.93 8.59 -22.78
C LEU A 124 -22.99 7.19 -23.42
N LYS A 125 -23.92 7.01 -24.37
CA LYS A 125 -24.02 5.76 -25.15
C LYS A 125 -22.74 5.55 -25.98
N ASN A 126 -22.25 4.31 -26.01
CA ASN A 126 -21.09 3.87 -26.81
C ASN A 126 -19.76 4.58 -26.49
N ARG A 127 -19.48 4.86 -25.21
CA ARG A 127 -18.18 5.40 -24.77
C ARG A 127 -17.01 4.47 -25.19
N SER A 128 -15.93 5.06 -25.67
CA SER A 128 -14.65 4.40 -25.94
C SER A 128 -13.61 4.72 -24.85
N HIS A 129 -12.46 4.04 -24.85
CA HIS A 129 -11.34 4.43 -24.00
C HIS A 129 -10.87 5.85 -24.24
N ILE A 130 -10.86 6.30 -25.51
CA ILE A 130 -10.36 7.62 -25.84
C ILE A 130 -11.31 8.70 -25.29
N ASP A 131 -12.63 8.46 -25.26
CA ASP A 131 -13.58 9.38 -24.60
C ASP A 131 -13.35 9.45 -23.09
N TYR A 132 -13.15 8.30 -22.42
CA TYR A 132 -12.90 8.24 -20.98
C TYR A 132 -11.57 8.90 -20.63
N ILE A 133 -10.51 8.62 -21.37
CA ILE A 133 -9.19 9.26 -21.20
C ILE A 133 -9.30 10.76 -21.43
N ASN A 134 -9.93 11.21 -22.52
CA ASN A 134 -10.09 12.63 -22.82
C ASN A 134 -10.88 13.38 -21.72
N TYR A 135 -11.93 12.77 -21.14
CA TYR A 135 -12.61 13.36 -19.98
C TYR A 135 -11.66 13.56 -18.80
N ILE A 136 -10.82 12.57 -18.49
CA ILE A 136 -9.86 12.63 -17.39
C ILE A 136 -8.74 13.66 -17.66
N LYS A 137 -8.22 13.72 -18.89
CA LYS A 137 -7.25 14.75 -19.32
C LYS A 137 -7.83 16.15 -19.15
N ASN A 138 -8.99 16.40 -19.74
CA ASN A 138 -9.65 17.70 -19.68
C ASN A 138 -9.90 18.15 -18.24
N LEU A 139 -10.24 17.22 -17.34
CA LEU A 139 -10.41 17.48 -15.91
C LEU A 139 -9.09 17.91 -15.22
N ILE A 140 -7.96 17.34 -15.62
CA ILE A 140 -6.62 17.72 -15.14
C ILE A 140 -6.17 19.04 -15.76
N ASP A 141 -6.36 19.23 -17.07
CA ASP A 141 -5.92 20.43 -17.79
C ASP A 141 -6.71 21.66 -17.34
N ASP A 142 -8.04 21.55 -17.14
CA ASP A 142 -8.85 22.59 -16.50
C ASP A 142 -8.36 22.91 -15.08
N ALA A 143 -7.94 21.90 -14.31
CA ALA A 143 -7.43 22.09 -12.96
C ALA A 143 -6.06 22.81 -12.97
N LYS A 144 -5.11 22.38 -13.81
CA LYS A 144 -3.80 23.02 -13.99
C LYS A 144 -3.94 24.48 -14.48
N TYR A 145 -4.92 24.75 -15.35
CA TYR A 145 -5.20 26.11 -15.84
C TYR A 145 -5.77 27.03 -14.75
N ARG A 146 -6.64 26.50 -13.87
CA ARG A 146 -7.34 27.29 -12.83
C ARG A 146 -6.53 27.46 -11.55
N PHE A 147 -5.67 26.49 -11.22
CA PHE A 147 -4.95 26.40 -9.96
C PHE A 147 -3.45 26.29 -10.24
N SER A 148 -2.76 27.44 -10.23
CA SER A 148 -1.32 27.53 -10.51
C SER A 148 -0.45 26.76 -9.50
N GLU A 149 -0.98 26.46 -8.32
CA GLU A 149 -0.34 25.62 -7.30
C GLU A 149 0.03 24.22 -7.84
N TYR A 150 -0.82 23.56 -8.63
CA TYR A 150 -0.50 22.24 -9.18
C TYR A 150 0.70 22.27 -10.13
N ALA A 151 0.90 23.37 -10.86
CA ALA A 151 2.05 23.58 -11.74
C ALA A 151 3.30 24.03 -10.96
N ALA A 152 3.13 24.84 -9.91
CA ALA A 152 4.24 25.33 -9.08
C ALA A 152 4.81 24.24 -8.14
N GLU A 153 3.95 23.37 -7.61
CA GLU A 153 4.32 22.28 -6.70
C GLU A 153 4.62 20.95 -7.42
N ASN A 154 4.61 20.95 -8.77
CA ASN A 154 4.89 19.79 -9.62
C ASN A 154 4.03 18.54 -9.30
N TYR A 155 2.72 18.72 -9.08
CA TYR A 155 1.82 17.58 -8.83
C TYR A 155 1.73 16.72 -10.10
N SER A 156 1.88 15.40 -9.93
CA SER A 156 1.58 14.46 -11.01
C SER A 156 0.07 14.38 -11.30
N ASP A 157 -0.29 13.94 -12.51
CA ASP A 157 -1.68 13.80 -12.93
C ASP A 157 -2.54 13.00 -11.94
N ILE A 158 -1.98 11.94 -11.34
CA ILE A 158 -2.70 11.08 -10.40
C ILE A 158 -2.87 11.75 -9.02
N GLU A 159 -1.94 12.62 -8.62
CA GLU A 159 -2.02 13.42 -7.38
C GLU A 159 -3.03 14.55 -7.52
N ILE A 160 -3.08 15.21 -8.69
CA ILE A 160 -4.14 16.16 -9.05
C ILE A 160 -5.51 15.46 -9.01
N LEU A 161 -5.64 14.25 -9.56
CA LEU A 161 -6.89 13.49 -9.51
C LEU A 161 -7.28 13.05 -8.09
N ALA A 162 -6.30 12.73 -7.23
CA ALA A 162 -6.53 12.41 -5.83
C ALA A 162 -7.08 13.62 -5.08
N ASP A 163 -6.50 14.80 -5.26
CA ASP A 163 -6.96 16.02 -4.61
C ASP A 163 -8.30 16.51 -5.19
N ILE A 164 -8.52 16.40 -6.50
CA ILE A 164 -9.83 16.64 -7.13
C ILE A 164 -10.89 15.71 -6.52
N GLN A 165 -10.61 14.40 -6.39
CA GLN A 165 -11.54 13.45 -5.76
C GLN A 165 -11.79 13.77 -4.29
N HIS A 166 -10.72 14.12 -3.57
CA HIS A 166 -10.78 14.54 -2.18
C HIS A 166 -11.72 15.76 -2.00
N LYS A 167 -11.65 16.73 -2.91
CA LYS A 167 -12.55 17.90 -3.05
C LYS A 167 -13.93 17.56 -3.66
N GLY A 168 -14.27 16.29 -3.86
CA GLY A 168 -15.59 15.82 -4.33
C GLY A 168 -15.74 15.68 -5.86
N GLY A 169 -14.65 15.82 -6.61
CA GLY A 169 -14.61 15.68 -8.06
C GLY A 169 -14.71 14.24 -8.56
N ALA A 170 -15.25 14.07 -9.77
CA ALA A 170 -15.45 12.77 -10.39
C ALA A 170 -14.20 12.29 -11.14
N SER A 171 -13.22 11.76 -10.40
CA SER A 171 -11.96 11.21 -10.92
C SER A 171 -12.10 9.74 -11.37
N CYS A 172 -11.08 9.18 -12.03
CA CYS A 172 -11.01 7.75 -12.36
C CYS A 172 -10.63 6.84 -11.18
N LEU A 173 -10.28 7.40 -10.02
CA LEU A 173 -9.88 6.65 -8.83
C LEU A 173 -11.08 6.06 -8.09
N VAL A 174 -10.84 4.95 -7.40
CA VAL A 174 -11.76 4.29 -6.48
C VAL A 174 -11.10 4.21 -5.12
N ASP A 175 -11.67 4.89 -4.12
CA ASP A 175 -11.14 4.94 -2.75
C ASP A 175 -11.34 3.62 -1.99
N PHE A 176 -10.26 3.01 -1.52
CA PHE A 176 -10.26 1.98 -0.49
C PHE A 176 -9.41 2.48 0.68
N SER A 177 -9.52 1.82 1.84
CA SER A 177 -8.70 2.04 3.02
C SER A 177 -7.99 0.75 3.40
N ASN A 178 -6.75 0.84 3.88
CA ASN A 178 -6.09 -0.29 4.55
C ASN A 178 -6.68 -0.56 5.95
N ASN A 179 -7.50 0.37 6.48
CA ASN A 179 -8.10 0.29 7.79
C ASN A 179 -9.59 -0.09 7.71
N PHE A 180 -9.89 -1.31 8.14
CA PHE A 180 -11.24 -1.87 8.26
C PHE A 180 -12.22 -0.92 8.97
N LEU A 181 -11.81 -0.24 10.05
CA LEU A 181 -12.69 0.61 10.86
C LEU A 181 -13.06 1.91 10.16
N ILE A 182 -12.17 2.44 9.33
CA ILE A 182 -12.42 3.64 8.50
C ILE A 182 -13.40 3.31 7.38
N SER A 183 -13.22 2.18 6.69
CA SER A 183 -14.21 1.75 5.70
C SER A 183 -15.55 1.36 6.33
N LEU A 184 -15.55 0.80 7.53
CA LEU A 184 -16.77 0.58 8.28
C LEU A 184 -17.46 1.90 8.68
N TRP A 185 -16.70 2.97 9.00
CA TRP A 185 -17.25 4.32 9.21
C TRP A 185 -18.02 4.82 7.98
N PHE A 186 -17.47 4.67 6.77
CA PHE A 186 -18.16 5.06 5.52
C PHE A 186 -19.40 4.21 5.23
N ALA A 187 -19.32 2.90 5.47
CA ALA A 187 -20.46 1.98 5.33
C ALA A 187 -21.60 2.28 6.32
N THR A 188 -21.29 2.94 7.44
CA THR A 188 -22.23 3.22 8.54
C THR A 188 -22.57 4.69 8.75
N GLN A 189 -22.16 5.57 7.82
CA GLN A 189 -22.75 6.92 7.76
C GLN A 189 -24.27 6.81 7.66
N THR A 190 -24.98 7.72 8.30
CA THR A 190 -26.44 7.82 8.23
C THR A 190 -26.84 9.26 8.07
N ASN A 191 -27.56 9.56 6.99
CA ASN A 191 -28.39 10.76 6.97
C ASN A 191 -29.65 10.51 7.81
N LYS A 192 -30.37 11.58 8.17
CA LYS A 192 -31.70 11.44 8.79
C LYS A 192 -32.58 10.55 7.90
N ASP A 193 -33.24 9.57 8.52
CA ASP A 193 -34.11 8.59 7.89
C ASP A 193 -33.48 7.58 6.91
N ASP A 194 -32.15 7.38 6.94
CA ASP A 194 -31.50 6.32 6.16
C ASP A 194 -31.98 4.92 6.57
N LYS A 195 -32.65 4.22 5.63
CA LYS A 195 -33.18 2.86 5.76
C LYS A 195 -32.47 1.87 4.84
N ASP A 196 -31.46 2.32 4.10
CA ASP A 196 -30.74 1.49 3.13
C ASP A 196 -29.63 0.71 3.84
N PHE A 197 -29.35 -0.50 3.34
CA PHE A 197 -28.16 -1.25 3.73
C PHE A 197 -26.89 -0.51 3.31
N GLY A 198 -25.94 -0.41 4.25
CA GLY A 198 -24.56 -0.11 3.91
C GLY A 198 -23.91 -1.34 3.28
N TYR A 199 -22.78 -1.15 2.59
CA TYR A 199 -21.99 -2.27 2.08
C TYR A 199 -20.52 -2.05 2.41
N LEU A 200 -19.89 -3.07 2.97
CA LEU A 200 -18.46 -3.15 3.18
C LEU A 200 -17.88 -4.13 2.14
N PHE A 201 -17.05 -3.63 1.24
CA PHE A 201 -16.23 -4.45 0.35
C PHE A 201 -14.96 -4.83 1.11
N CYS A 202 -14.72 -6.12 1.29
CA CYS A 202 -13.46 -6.68 1.77
C CYS A 202 -12.76 -7.32 0.57
N TYR A 203 -11.67 -6.72 0.12
CA TYR A 203 -10.96 -7.13 -1.07
C TYR A 203 -9.61 -7.73 -0.69
N ASP A 204 -9.43 -9.04 -0.92
CA ASP A 204 -8.13 -9.69 -0.83
C ASP A 204 -7.27 -9.36 -2.06
N ILE A 205 -6.30 -8.47 -1.86
CA ILE A 205 -5.39 -8.06 -2.92
C ILE A 205 -4.25 -9.04 -3.14
N ASN A 206 -3.94 -9.94 -2.20
CA ASN A 206 -2.83 -10.89 -2.40
C ASN A 206 -3.18 -11.96 -3.45
N VAL A 207 -4.40 -12.52 -3.41
CA VAL A 207 -4.89 -13.45 -4.43
C VAL A 207 -4.95 -12.79 -5.81
N GLU A 208 -5.49 -11.57 -5.93
CA GLU A 208 -5.55 -10.89 -7.23
C GLU A 208 -4.20 -10.38 -7.75
N MET A 209 -3.27 -9.99 -6.87
CA MET A 209 -1.93 -9.54 -7.29
C MET A 209 -0.99 -10.70 -7.63
N ILE A 210 -1.09 -11.84 -6.94
CA ILE A 210 -0.08 -12.90 -7.00
C ILE A 210 -0.61 -14.16 -7.71
N GLU A 211 -1.83 -14.60 -7.43
CA GLU A 211 -2.40 -15.81 -8.06
C GLU A 211 -3.03 -15.50 -9.44
N LYS A 212 -3.65 -14.32 -9.60
CA LYS A 212 -4.40 -13.96 -10.82
C LYS A 212 -3.80 -12.82 -11.66
N ASP A 213 -2.85 -12.05 -11.12
CA ASP A 213 -2.22 -10.87 -11.76
C ASP A 213 -3.24 -9.82 -12.31
N ASN A 214 -4.43 -9.74 -11.72
CA ASN A 214 -5.47 -8.78 -12.09
C ASN A 214 -5.27 -7.41 -11.42
N LEU A 215 -4.33 -7.30 -10.47
CA LEU A 215 -4.03 -6.07 -9.74
C LEU A 215 -2.52 -5.86 -9.68
N SER A 216 -2.05 -4.61 -9.67
CA SER A 216 -0.63 -4.31 -9.42
C SER A 216 -0.42 -2.96 -8.75
N MET A 217 0.58 -2.91 -7.88
CA MET A 217 0.94 -1.69 -7.17
C MET A 217 1.56 -0.67 -8.13
N LEU A 218 1.05 0.56 -8.13
CA LEU A 218 1.62 1.70 -8.83
C LEU A 218 2.80 2.24 -8.02
N SER A 219 4.02 2.14 -8.56
CA SER A 219 5.21 2.70 -7.92
C SER A 219 5.26 4.22 -8.01
N HIS A 220 5.98 4.87 -7.08
CA HIS A 220 6.14 6.34 -7.08
C HIS A 220 6.78 6.88 -8.37
N SER A 221 7.75 6.16 -8.97
CA SER A 221 8.31 6.56 -10.26
C SER A 221 7.33 6.41 -11.41
N LYS A 222 6.32 5.54 -11.30
CA LYS A 222 5.27 5.38 -12.31
C LYS A 222 4.10 6.33 -12.08
N SER A 223 3.80 6.73 -10.84
CA SER A 223 2.74 7.71 -10.56
C SER A 223 2.99 9.10 -11.17
N LYS A 224 4.23 9.40 -11.59
CA LYS A 224 4.60 10.60 -12.34
C LYS A 224 4.32 10.52 -13.85
N ASP A 225 3.99 9.36 -14.39
CA ASP A 225 3.57 9.21 -15.79
C ASP A 225 2.25 9.98 -16.02
N THR A 226 1.99 10.38 -17.28
CA THR A 226 0.68 10.95 -17.63
C THR A 226 -0.45 9.97 -17.35
N ILE A 227 -1.62 10.48 -17.00
CA ILE A 227 -2.77 9.61 -16.70
C ILE A 227 -3.16 8.71 -17.87
N GLU A 228 -2.92 9.18 -19.10
CA GLU A 228 -3.13 8.42 -20.34
C GLU A 228 -2.27 7.15 -20.34
N ASN A 229 -0.97 7.29 -20.06
CA ASN A 229 -0.03 6.19 -20.00
C ASN A 229 -0.37 5.22 -18.86
N LEU A 230 -0.80 5.75 -17.72
CA LEU A 230 -1.25 4.92 -16.59
C LEU A 230 -2.50 4.11 -16.93
N LEU A 231 -3.50 4.76 -17.52
CA LEU A 231 -4.74 4.12 -17.96
C LEU A 231 -4.47 3.10 -19.08
N TYR A 232 -3.68 3.44 -20.11
CA TYR A 232 -3.27 2.47 -21.12
C TYR A 232 -2.40 1.33 -20.55
N ALA A 233 -1.66 1.54 -19.46
CA ALA A 233 -0.92 0.46 -18.79
C ALA A 233 -1.78 -0.44 -17.89
N THR A 234 -3.06 -0.10 -17.65
CA THR A 234 -4.05 -1.07 -17.15
C THR A 234 -4.45 -2.08 -18.22
N THR A 235 -4.05 -1.85 -19.48
CA THR A 235 -4.52 -2.63 -20.60
C THR A 235 -3.81 -3.98 -20.71
N LYS A 236 -4.52 -5.08 -20.45
CA LYS A 236 -4.04 -6.46 -20.66
C LYS A 236 -4.51 -7.04 -22.00
N SER A 237 -3.70 -6.81 -23.04
CA SER A 237 -3.36 -7.88 -23.98
C SER A 237 -2.05 -8.37 -23.42
N THR A 238 -2.13 -9.18 -22.35
CA THR A 238 -0.94 -9.56 -21.61
C THR A 238 0.02 -10.21 -22.57
N LYS A 239 1.29 -9.82 -22.47
CA LYS A 239 2.38 -10.69 -22.91
C LYS A 239 2.11 -12.14 -22.44
N TYR A 240 1.74 -12.33 -21.18
CA TYR A 240 1.70 -13.64 -20.53
C TYR A 240 0.53 -14.58 -20.87
N THR A 241 -0.50 -14.16 -21.62
CA THR A 241 -1.69 -14.99 -21.92
C THR A 241 -2.41 -14.56 -23.21
N GLU A 242 -2.97 -15.52 -23.96
CA GLU A 242 -3.91 -15.23 -25.08
C GLU A 242 -5.28 -14.74 -24.58
N ASP A 243 -5.58 -14.93 -23.30
CA ASP A 243 -6.84 -14.59 -22.67
C ASP A 243 -6.95 -13.10 -22.35
N LYS A 244 -8.13 -12.52 -22.61
CA LYS A 244 -8.46 -11.13 -22.27
C LYS A 244 -8.69 -10.99 -20.76
N SER A 245 -7.61 -11.04 -19.99
CA SER A 245 -7.61 -10.61 -18.60
C SER A 245 -7.61 -9.08 -18.51
N TYR A 246 -7.97 -8.54 -17.34
CA TYR A 246 -7.99 -7.12 -17.06
C TYR A 246 -7.07 -6.84 -15.89
N LYS A 247 -6.41 -5.67 -15.87
CA LYS A 247 -5.48 -5.32 -14.81
C LYS A 247 -5.84 -3.96 -14.24
N PHE A 248 -5.74 -3.81 -12.94
CA PHE A 248 -5.98 -2.54 -12.26
C PHE A 248 -4.70 -2.06 -11.58
N TRP A 249 -4.50 -0.74 -11.53
CA TRP A 249 -3.52 -0.14 -10.64
C TRP A 249 -4.11 -0.05 -9.24
N LEU A 250 -3.31 -0.44 -8.26
CA LEU A 250 -3.48 -0.17 -6.85
C LEU A 250 -2.43 0.88 -6.47
N TRP A 251 -2.82 2.08 -6.06
CA TRP A 251 -1.89 3.16 -5.75
C TRP A 251 -2.09 3.63 -4.33
N LYS A 252 -1.05 3.51 -3.50
CA LYS A 252 -1.01 4.18 -2.20
C LYS A 252 -0.38 5.57 -2.40
N PRO A 253 -1.13 6.67 -2.21
CA PRO A 253 -0.58 8.01 -2.29
C PRO A 253 0.46 8.24 -1.19
N SER A 254 1.43 9.10 -1.48
CA SER A 254 2.21 9.79 -0.45
C SER A 254 1.29 10.69 0.40
N TYR A 255 1.81 11.33 1.44
CA TYR A 255 1.02 12.25 2.28
C TYR A 255 0.67 13.54 1.49
N LEU A 256 -0.36 13.46 0.64
CA LEU A 256 -0.82 14.56 -0.22
C LEU A 256 -1.67 15.57 0.53
N ASN A 257 -2.53 15.08 1.42
CA ASN A 257 -3.28 15.89 2.36
C ASN A 257 -3.61 15.05 3.60
N GLU A 258 -3.94 15.71 4.70
CA GLU A 258 -4.20 15.03 5.96
C GLU A 258 -5.35 14.02 5.86
N ARG A 259 -6.40 14.31 5.09
CA ARG A 259 -7.56 13.44 4.98
C ARG A 259 -7.24 12.14 4.25
N ILE A 260 -6.49 12.16 3.16
CA ILE A 260 -5.99 10.94 2.49
C ILE A 260 -5.19 10.07 3.47
N ALA A 261 -4.34 10.69 4.29
CA ALA A 261 -3.55 9.98 5.31
C ALA A 261 -4.42 9.42 6.45
N ARG A 262 -5.37 10.21 6.97
CA ARG A 262 -6.29 9.81 8.04
C ARG A 262 -7.37 8.83 7.59
N GLN A 263 -7.64 8.74 6.30
CA GLN A 263 -8.46 7.68 5.69
C GLN A 263 -7.65 6.39 5.44
N ASP A 264 -6.32 6.41 5.61
CA ASP A 264 -5.39 5.36 5.20
C ASP A 264 -5.66 4.90 3.76
N SER A 265 -5.92 5.88 2.88
CA SER A 265 -6.45 5.65 1.54
C SER A 265 -5.47 4.88 0.66
N ILE A 266 -6.03 4.04 -0.18
CA ILE A 266 -5.37 3.32 -1.25
C ILE A 266 -6.34 3.26 -2.44
N PHE A 267 -5.90 3.75 -3.60
CA PHE A 267 -6.78 3.95 -4.74
C PHE A 267 -6.67 2.79 -5.72
N ILE A 268 -7.80 2.30 -6.20
CA ILE A 268 -7.86 1.38 -7.35
C ILE A 268 -8.31 2.15 -8.58
N PHE A 269 -7.67 1.95 -9.73
CA PHE A 269 -8.10 2.54 -10.98
C PHE A 269 -7.67 1.76 -12.21
N GLY A 270 -8.40 1.98 -13.31
CA GLY A 270 -8.09 1.46 -14.63
C GLY A 270 -9.09 1.94 -15.66
N LEU A 271 -8.90 1.49 -16.91
CA LEU A 271 -9.87 1.68 -17.98
C LEU A 271 -11.06 0.73 -17.86
N GLU A 272 -10.83 -0.48 -17.32
CA GLU A 272 -11.89 -1.47 -17.20
C GLU A 272 -12.86 -1.21 -16.06
N PRO A 273 -14.06 -1.80 -16.12
CA PRO A 273 -15.04 -1.78 -15.06
C PRO A 273 -14.69 -2.87 -14.04
N PHE A 274 -14.46 -2.46 -12.80
CA PHE A 274 -14.10 -3.39 -11.73
C PHE A 274 -15.31 -4.22 -11.30
N ALA A 275 -15.35 -5.50 -11.67
CA ALA A 275 -16.43 -6.44 -11.35
C ALA A 275 -16.04 -7.34 -10.16
N ASN A 276 -16.83 -7.31 -9.08
CA ASN A 276 -16.49 -7.94 -7.80
C ASN A 276 -16.27 -9.46 -7.90
N LYS A 277 -17.07 -10.13 -8.72
CA LYS A 277 -17.00 -11.58 -8.93
C LYS A 277 -15.74 -12.03 -9.66
N ASP A 278 -15.16 -11.15 -10.48
CA ASP A 278 -13.95 -11.43 -11.23
C ASP A 278 -12.69 -11.18 -10.36
N HIS A 279 -12.86 -10.47 -9.23
CA HIS A 279 -11.78 -9.99 -8.36
C HIS A 279 -11.82 -10.45 -6.88
N GLY A 280 -12.49 -11.56 -6.56
CA GLY A 280 -12.45 -12.13 -5.21
C GLY A 280 -12.98 -11.20 -4.09
N VAL A 281 -13.78 -10.19 -4.44
CA VAL A 281 -14.27 -9.20 -3.47
C VAL A 281 -15.48 -9.75 -2.71
N LEU A 282 -15.31 -9.92 -1.41
CA LEU A 282 -16.41 -10.19 -0.50
C LEU A 282 -17.18 -8.90 -0.24
N VAL A 283 -18.48 -8.90 -0.49
CA VAL A 283 -19.36 -7.76 -0.15
C VAL A 283 -20.24 -8.16 1.03
N ILE A 284 -20.03 -7.52 2.18
CA ILE A 284 -20.80 -7.73 3.41
C ILE A 284 -21.90 -6.64 3.49
N PRO A 285 -23.18 -7.01 3.57
CA PRO A 285 -24.26 -6.06 3.78
C PRO A 285 -24.29 -5.62 5.25
N ILE A 286 -24.39 -4.31 5.50
CA ILE A 286 -24.46 -3.72 6.83
C ILE A 286 -25.90 -3.27 7.11
N PRO A 287 -26.64 -3.93 8.01
CA PRO A 287 -28.03 -3.57 8.29
C PRO A 287 -28.21 -2.12 8.79
N PRO A 288 -29.30 -1.44 8.42
CA PRO A 288 -29.51 -0.02 8.74
C PRO A 288 -29.49 0.27 10.25
N ASP A 289 -30.09 -0.62 11.06
CA ASP A 289 -30.18 -0.50 12.52
C ASP A 289 -28.85 -0.76 13.24
N TRP A 290 -27.89 -1.43 12.60
CA TRP A 290 -26.55 -1.64 13.15
C TRP A 290 -25.68 -0.39 13.03
N LYS A 291 -25.89 0.41 11.97
CA LYS A 291 -25.06 1.58 11.61
C LYS A 291 -24.79 2.48 12.83
N LYS A 292 -25.85 2.88 13.54
CA LYS A 292 -25.75 3.78 14.72
C LYS A 292 -24.92 3.20 15.88
N ASN A 293 -25.05 1.91 16.17
CA ASN A 293 -24.33 1.28 17.28
C ASN A 293 -22.84 1.07 16.92
N ILE A 294 -22.54 0.76 15.67
CA ILE A 294 -21.18 0.71 15.13
C ILE A 294 -20.54 2.11 15.21
N GLN A 295 -21.22 3.13 14.68
CA GLN A 295 -20.80 4.54 14.76
C GLN A 295 -20.47 4.99 16.19
N LEU A 296 -21.30 4.64 17.18
CA LEU A 296 -21.03 4.92 18.60
C LEU A 296 -19.72 4.29 19.09
N VAL A 297 -19.39 3.06 18.69
CA VAL A 297 -18.12 2.42 19.06
C VAL A 297 -16.95 3.09 18.35
N LEU A 298 -17.07 3.38 17.06
CA LEU A 298 -16.06 4.08 16.26
C LEU A 298 -15.69 5.44 16.85
N LYS A 299 -16.71 6.26 17.21
CA LYS A 299 -16.51 7.54 17.91
C LYS A 299 -15.87 7.35 19.30
N SER A 300 -16.45 6.50 20.15
CA SER A 300 -16.10 6.46 21.59
C SER A 300 -14.85 5.65 21.94
N TYR A 301 -14.41 4.71 21.10
CA TYR A 301 -13.28 3.80 21.40
C TYR A 301 -12.11 3.94 20.44
N PHE A 302 -12.36 4.40 19.22
CA PHE A 302 -11.34 4.52 18.19
C PHE A 302 -11.05 5.96 17.77
N GLY A 303 -11.79 6.95 18.30
CA GLY A 303 -11.63 8.36 17.95
C GLY A 303 -11.97 8.68 16.49
N ILE A 304 -12.72 7.80 15.82
CA ILE A 304 -13.12 7.97 14.42
C ILE A 304 -14.42 8.77 14.39
N THR A 305 -14.35 10.01 13.93
CA THR A 305 -15.46 10.97 13.82
C THR A 305 -15.48 11.63 12.44
N GLU A 306 -16.45 12.52 12.18
CA GLU A 306 -16.44 13.28 10.92
C GLU A 306 -15.22 14.22 10.91
N GLU A 307 -15.01 14.97 11.99
CA GLU A 307 -13.89 15.91 12.16
C GLU A 307 -12.52 15.21 12.19
N SER A 308 -12.45 13.96 12.67
CA SER A 308 -11.21 13.19 12.67
C SER A 308 -10.82 12.73 11.26
N ILE A 309 -11.79 12.48 10.38
CA ILE A 309 -11.59 12.01 8.99
C ILE A 309 -11.49 13.18 8.00
N TYR A 310 -12.26 14.24 8.23
CA TYR A 310 -12.42 15.43 7.39
C TYR A 310 -11.77 16.64 8.08
N CYS A 311 -10.48 16.54 8.33
CA CYS A 311 -9.73 17.46 9.20
C CYS A 311 -9.10 18.65 8.47
N ASP A 312 -9.06 18.63 7.14
CA ASP A 312 -8.67 19.77 6.32
C ASP A 312 -9.75 20.89 6.38
N SER A 313 -9.42 22.07 5.85
CA SER A 313 -10.34 23.24 5.90
C SER A 313 -11.67 23.01 5.17
N ASN A 314 -11.68 22.28 4.06
CA ASN A 314 -12.90 21.95 3.32
C ASN A 314 -13.70 20.87 4.04
N GLY A 315 -13.01 19.88 4.58
CA GLY A 315 -13.57 18.84 5.44
C GLY A 315 -14.28 19.44 6.66
N PHE A 316 -13.57 20.30 7.41
CA PHE A 316 -14.11 21.01 8.56
C PHE A 316 -15.35 21.85 8.18
N ALA A 317 -15.30 22.60 7.09
CA ALA A 317 -16.45 23.39 6.61
C ALA A 317 -17.65 22.51 6.21
N THR A 318 -17.41 21.32 5.65
CA THR A 318 -18.45 20.36 5.26
C THR A 318 -19.06 19.64 6.48
N SER A 319 -18.23 19.33 7.48
CA SER A 319 -18.69 18.79 8.77
C SER A 319 -19.56 19.79 9.53
N HIS A 320 -19.28 21.09 9.38
CA HIS A 320 -20.01 22.18 10.04
C HIS A 320 -20.90 22.99 9.07
N ASP A 321 -21.50 22.34 8.05
CA ASP A 321 -22.46 23.02 7.17
C ASP A 321 -23.61 23.65 7.96
N LYS A 322 -24.10 24.81 7.48
CA LYS A 322 -25.18 25.61 8.08
C LYS A 322 -26.48 24.86 8.41
N THR A 323 -26.71 23.69 7.81
CA THR A 323 -27.90 22.85 8.05
C THR A 323 -27.68 21.76 9.11
N LYS A 324 -26.43 21.50 9.51
CA LYS A 324 -26.07 20.56 10.58
C LYS A 324 -26.09 21.27 11.94
N PRO A 325 -26.53 20.59 13.02
CA PRO A 325 -26.33 21.11 14.36
C PRO A 325 -24.83 21.15 14.69
N TYR A 326 -24.39 22.20 15.39
CA TYR A 326 -23.01 22.28 15.89
C TYR A 326 -22.81 21.26 17.03
N GLU A 327 -22.38 20.04 16.69
CA GLU A 327 -21.96 19.04 17.67
C GLU A 327 -20.56 19.39 18.18
N ARG A 328 -20.50 20.02 19.37
CA ARG A 328 -19.23 20.30 20.03
C ARG A 328 -18.59 18.98 20.44
N VAL A 329 -17.54 18.54 19.75
CA VAL A 329 -16.80 17.32 20.08
C VAL A 329 -16.17 17.46 21.46
N THR A 330 -16.84 16.92 22.48
CA THR A 330 -16.23 16.69 23.80
C THR A 330 -15.29 15.50 23.70
N THR A 331 -14.04 15.75 23.31
CA THR A 331 -12.95 14.79 23.42
C THR A 331 -12.61 14.52 24.89
N SER A 332 -13.36 13.61 25.52
CA SER A 332 -12.95 12.98 26.77
C SER A 332 -11.81 12.00 26.47
N PHE A 333 -10.56 12.48 26.49
CA PHE A 333 -9.41 11.64 26.13
C PHE A 333 -9.20 10.43 27.05
N PHE A 334 -9.72 10.45 28.28
CA PHE A 334 -9.95 9.24 29.08
C PHE A 334 -11.20 9.34 29.96
N ASN A 335 -11.77 8.18 30.26
CA ASN A 335 -12.69 7.97 31.37
C ASN A 335 -11.88 7.46 32.59
N GLU A 336 -12.24 7.85 33.80
CA GLU A 336 -11.32 7.95 34.96
C GLU A 336 -10.79 6.62 35.58
N TYR A 337 -11.02 5.47 34.94
CA TYR A 337 -10.95 4.15 35.58
C TYR A 337 -9.77 3.23 35.23
N PHE A 338 -8.67 3.76 34.68
CA PHE A 338 -7.39 3.03 34.60
C PHE A 338 -6.29 3.68 35.45
N SER A 339 -6.42 3.52 36.77
CA SER A 339 -5.37 3.91 37.71
C SER A 339 -5.27 3.06 38.98
N PRO A 340 -4.80 1.79 38.89
CA PRO A 340 -3.92 1.23 39.91
C PRO A 340 -2.46 1.62 39.61
N ILE A 341 -1.67 1.84 40.68
CA ILE A 341 -0.19 1.94 40.71
C ILE A 341 0.46 3.31 40.40
N THR A 342 0.74 4.03 41.50
CA THR A 342 1.82 5.01 41.81
C THR A 342 2.30 6.09 40.81
N LYS A 343 2.28 7.34 41.30
CA LYS A 343 2.42 8.62 40.57
C LYS A 343 3.62 8.81 39.62
N ASN A 344 4.79 8.20 39.88
CA ASN A 344 6.01 8.51 39.12
C ASN A 344 6.36 7.55 37.96
N LYS A 345 5.53 6.54 37.65
CA LYS A 345 5.71 5.70 36.44
C LYS A 345 4.88 6.15 35.23
N LYS A 346 3.73 6.81 35.45
CA LYS A 346 2.83 7.27 34.37
C LYS A 346 3.46 8.33 33.46
N MET A 347 4.19 9.29 34.02
CA MET A 347 4.76 10.42 33.25
C MET A 347 5.79 9.98 32.21
N ILE A 348 6.49 8.87 32.46
CA ILE A 348 7.50 8.33 31.56
C ILE A 348 6.86 7.78 30.28
N PHE A 349 5.91 6.83 30.39
CA PHE A 349 5.24 6.29 29.20
C PHE A 349 4.35 7.32 28.47
N CYS A 350 3.89 8.37 29.16
CA CYS A 350 3.23 9.50 28.53
C CYS A 350 4.14 10.20 27.50
N ASN A 351 5.44 10.34 27.77
CA ASN A 351 6.36 10.99 26.82
C ASN A 351 6.49 10.23 25.49
N ILE A 352 6.63 8.90 25.49
CA ILE A 352 6.69 8.15 24.21
C ILE A 352 5.34 8.20 23.47
N GLN A 353 4.21 8.19 24.19
CA GLN A 353 2.89 8.31 23.58
C GLN A 353 2.64 9.70 22.97
N ASN A 354 3.01 10.77 23.67
CA ASN A 354 2.94 12.14 23.17
C ASN A 354 3.88 12.34 21.97
N GLY A 355 5.10 11.79 22.03
CA GLY A 355 6.04 11.82 20.91
C GLY A 355 5.48 11.12 19.66
N MET A 356 4.84 9.97 19.83
CA MET A 356 4.15 9.29 18.72
C MET A 356 2.96 10.11 18.19
N ALA A 357 2.18 10.76 19.06
CA ALA A 357 1.06 11.61 18.64
C ALA A 357 1.54 12.80 17.79
N CYS A 358 2.54 13.56 18.28
CA CYS A 358 3.18 14.64 17.54
C CYS A 358 3.77 14.15 16.21
N LEU A 359 4.42 12.98 16.19
CA LEU A 359 4.96 12.35 14.98
C LEU A 359 3.88 12.07 13.93
N PHE A 360 2.70 11.57 14.35
CA PHE A 360 1.56 11.36 13.45
C PHE A 360 0.88 12.65 12.99
N GLN A 361 1.06 13.76 13.73
CA GLN A 361 0.59 15.10 13.39
C GLN A 361 1.61 15.90 12.55
N GLY A 362 2.78 15.34 12.24
CA GLY A 362 3.85 16.03 11.50
C GLY A 362 4.68 17.02 12.32
N GLU A 363 4.45 17.11 13.63
CA GLU A 363 5.16 17.99 14.55
C GLU A 363 6.53 17.39 14.96
N TYR A 364 7.43 17.21 13.98
CA TYR A 364 8.66 16.42 14.15
C TYR A 364 9.62 16.96 15.22
N GLU A 365 9.70 18.28 15.42
CA GLU A 365 10.53 18.86 16.49
C GLU A 365 10.00 18.51 17.88
N LEU A 366 8.69 18.67 18.10
CA LEU A 366 8.05 18.39 19.38
C LEU A 366 8.03 16.88 19.67
N ALA A 367 7.79 16.07 18.63
CA ALA A 367 7.92 14.62 18.70
C ALA A 367 9.34 14.21 19.16
N LEU A 368 10.38 14.78 18.54
CA LEU A 368 11.77 14.52 18.89
C LEU A 368 12.10 14.94 20.34
N GLN A 369 11.60 16.08 20.80
CA GLN A 369 11.75 16.51 22.21
C GLN A 369 11.11 15.50 23.17
N TYR A 370 9.88 15.05 22.88
CA TYR A 370 9.21 14.02 23.70
C TYR A 370 9.98 12.69 23.71
N PHE A 371 10.53 12.25 22.57
CA PHE A 371 11.37 11.05 22.52
C PHE A 371 12.68 11.20 23.27
N MET A 372 13.36 12.35 23.19
CA MET A 372 14.57 12.63 23.99
C MET A 372 14.28 12.64 25.49
N ASN A 373 13.15 13.24 25.91
CA ASN A 373 12.69 13.24 27.30
C ASN A 373 12.32 11.82 27.79
N PHE A 374 11.70 10.99 26.93
CA PHE A 374 11.46 9.58 27.24
C PHE A 374 12.77 8.82 27.43
N GLU A 375 13.73 9.00 26.51
CA GLU A 375 15.03 8.35 26.57
C GLU A 375 15.77 8.73 27.86
N SER A 376 15.84 10.02 28.21
CA SER A 376 16.54 10.46 29.43
C SER A 376 15.99 9.82 30.71
N CYS A 377 14.68 9.53 30.76
CA CYS A 377 14.02 8.92 31.92
C CYS A 377 14.08 7.37 31.95
N THR A 378 14.47 6.74 30.83
CA THR A 378 14.44 5.28 30.66
C THR A 378 15.78 4.63 30.33
N ARG A 379 16.76 5.41 29.83
CA ARG A 379 18.08 4.97 29.32
C ARG A 379 18.74 3.89 30.18
N ASP A 380 18.88 4.11 31.48
CA ASP A 380 19.60 3.17 32.35
C ASP A 380 18.82 1.87 32.61
N LYS A 381 17.48 1.95 32.63
CA LYS A 381 16.60 0.77 32.73
C LYS A 381 16.65 -0.04 31.43
N ILE A 382 16.51 0.62 30.28
CA ILE A 382 16.58 -0.02 28.97
C ILE A 382 17.95 -0.69 28.77
N LYS A 383 19.06 0.01 29.08
CA LYS A 383 20.41 -0.58 29.07
C LYS A 383 20.53 -1.81 29.98
N LEU A 384 19.94 -1.78 31.18
CA LEU A 384 19.94 -2.92 32.10
C LEU A 384 19.20 -4.13 31.51
N TYR A 385 18.04 -3.95 30.88
CA TYR A 385 17.29 -5.03 30.21
C TYR A 385 18.01 -5.57 28.96
N ILE A 386 18.66 -4.69 28.19
CA ILE A 386 19.32 -5.08 26.93
C ILE A 386 20.62 -5.84 27.17
N ASN A 387 21.40 -5.42 28.17
CA ASN A 387 22.70 -6.00 28.47
C ASN A 387 22.62 -7.26 29.35
N ASN A 388 21.56 -7.42 30.15
CA ASN A 388 21.34 -8.69 30.83
C ASN A 388 20.90 -9.75 29.83
N LYS A 389 21.55 -10.92 29.90
CA LYS A 389 21.03 -12.16 29.31
C LYS A 389 19.61 -12.37 29.86
N LEU A 390 18.63 -12.66 29.00
CA LEU A 390 17.22 -12.89 29.33
C LEU A 390 17.11 -13.68 30.65
N ARG A 391 16.71 -13.00 31.75
CA ARG A 391 16.59 -13.60 33.09
C ARG A 391 15.17 -14.13 33.29
N SER A 392 14.68 -14.84 32.30
CA SER A 392 13.29 -15.25 32.23
C SER A 392 13.17 -16.66 32.81
N THR A 393 12.73 -16.74 34.07
CA THR A 393 12.32 -17.99 34.72
C THR A 393 10.91 -18.42 34.32
N SER A 394 10.14 -17.48 33.76
CA SER A 394 8.78 -17.67 33.22
C SER A 394 8.63 -17.12 31.80
N ILE A 395 7.56 -17.53 31.12
CA ILE A 395 7.23 -17.10 29.75
C ILE A 395 6.75 -15.64 29.75
N GLU A 396 6.06 -15.21 30.80
CA GLU A 396 5.60 -13.83 31.00
C GLU A 396 6.78 -12.85 31.12
N GLU A 397 7.81 -13.20 31.88
CA GLU A 397 9.07 -12.43 31.98
C GLU A 397 9.76 -12.33 30.61
N TYR A 398 9.83 -13.45 29.88
CA TYR A 398 10.42 -13.49 28.53
C TYR A 398 9.68 -12.58 27.53
N ILE A 399 8.35 -12.58 27.57
CA ILE A 399 7.51 -11.69 26.75
C ILE A 399 7.70 -10.23 27.16
N GLN A 400 7.83 -9.95 28.46
CA GLN A 400 8.09 -8.60 28.96
C GLN A 400 9.46 -8.08 28.48
N ASP A 401 10.51 -8.91 28.52
CA ASP A 401 11.83 -8.57 27.99
C ASP A 401 11.78 -8.28 26.47
N ILE A 402 11.04 -9.08 25.68
CA ILE A 402 10.80 -8.79 24.25
C ILE A 402 10.13 -7.42 24.06
N ASN A 403 9.08 -7.11 24.83
CA ASN A 403 8.38 -5.83 24.70
C ASN A 403 9.31 -4.65 25.03
N MET A 404 10.22 -4.79 26.00
CA MET A 404 11.23 -3.77 26.29
C MET A 404 12.21 -3.56 25.13
N PHE A 405 12.64 -4.63 24.45
CA PHE A 405 13.43 -4.52 23.21
C PHE A 405 12.65 -3.82 22.09
N MET A 406 11.35 -4.10 21.94
CA MET A 406 10.52 -3.42 20.93
C MET A 406 10.36 -1.92 21.23
N ILE A 407 10.20 -1.53 22.50
CA ILE A 407 10.12 -0.11 22.88
C ILE A 407 11.43 0.64 22.54
N ASP A 408 12.60 0.01 22.75
CA ASP A 408 13.90 0.59 22.35
C ASP A 408 14.02 0.75 20.82
N ILE A 409 13.61 -0.27 20.07
CA ILE A 409 13.57 -0.25 18.60
C ILE A 409 12.63 0.86 18.09
N GLU A 410 11.43 0.97 18.65
CA GLU A 410 10.46 2.01 18.26
C GLU A 410 10.94 3.41 18.62
N LEU A 411 11.59 3.60 19.77
CA LEU A 411 12.16 4.88 20.17
C LEU A 411 13.23 5.35 19.17
N HIS A 412 14.23 4.51 18.90
CA HIS A 412 15.32 4.84 17.99
C HIS A 412 14.82 5.02 16.54
N PHE A 413 13.91 4.15 16.07
CA PHE A 413 13.27 4.31 14.76
C PHE A 413 12.51 5.64 14.65
N SER A 414 11.70 6.00 15.66
CA SER A 414 10.87 7.22 15.60
C SER A 414 11.70 8.50 15.72
N LYS A 415 12.78 8.49 16.52
CA LYS A 415 13.78 9.57 16.52
C LYS A 415 14.44 9.72 15.13
N ALA A 416 14.85 8.61 14.53
CA ALA A 416 15.47 8.62 13.21
C ALA A 416 14.53 9.20 12.12
N LEU A 417 13.24 8.83 12.17
CA LEU A 417 12.21 9.36 11.27
C LEU A 417 11.99 10.87 11.47
N CYS A 418 11.92 11.35 12.71
CA CYS A 418 11.85 12.80 13.00
C CYS A 418 13.07 13.53 12.41
N LEU A 419 14.29 13.02 12.67
CA LEU A 419 15.54 13.60 12.21
C LEU A 419 15.65 13.61 10.67
N ARG A 420 15.16 12.57 9.99
CA ARG A 420 15.08 12.49 8.51
C ARG A 420 14.19 13.61 7.96
N ASN A 421 12.99 13.79 8.53
CA ASN A 421 12.04 14.80 8.09
C ASN A 421 12.50 16.24 8.41
N LEU A 422 13.28 16.42 9.48
CA LEU A 422 13.96 17.68 9.81
C LEU A 422 15.25 17.92 9.01
N GLY A 423 15.55 17.09 8.00
CA GLY A 423 16.73 17.22 7.13
C GLY A 423 18.07 16.82 7.78
N HIS A 424 18.09 16.35 9.02
CA HIS A 424 19.28 15.95 9.77
C HIS A 424 19.77 14.54 9.39
N LYS A 425 20.04 14.31 8.10
CA LYS A 425 20.32 12.98 7.50
C LYS A 425 21.35 12.13 8.28
N TYR A 426 22.48 12.71 8.67
CA TYR A 426 23.53 11.97 9.40
C TYR A 426 23.09 11.49 10.79
N ARG A 427 22.35 12.30 11.55
CA ARG A 427 21.80 11.89 12.85
C ARG A 427 20.68 10.87 12.71
N ALA A 428 19.90 10.94 11.62
CA ALA A 428 18.92 9.92 11.30
C ALA A 428 19.59 8.55 11.05
N ILE A 429 20.69 8.52 10.30
CA ILE A 429 21.49 7.30 10.07
C ILE A 429 21.99 6.70 11.40
N GLU A 430 22.51 7.51 12.32
CA GLU A 430 22.98 7.04 13.63
C GLU A 430 21.86 6.32 14.42
N GLU A 431 20.68 6.95 14.54
CA GLU A 431 19.54 6.38 15.26
C GLU A 431 18.95 5.13 14.55
N TYR A 432 18.89 5.13 13.21
CA TYR A 432 18.44 3.96 12.45
C TYR A 432 19.39 2.76 12.60
N ILE A 433 20.71 2.97 12.66
CA ILE A 433 21.69 1.88 12.87
C ILE A 433 21.54 1.28 14.27
N ILE A 434 21.27 2.09 15.29
CA ILE A 434 20.96 1.57 16.63
C ILE A 434 19.71 0.68 16.54
N ALA A 435 18.63 1.15 15.89
CA ALA A 435 17.42 0.35 15.70
C ALA A 435 17.68 -0.96 14.92
N GLU A 436 18.51 -0.94 13.87
CA GLU A 436 18.89 -2.13 13.10
C GLU A 436 19.58 -3.18 13.99
N GLN A 437 20.60 -2.77 14.75
CA GLN A 437 21.36 -3.66 15.64
C GLN A 437 20.46 -4.28 16.73
N ARG A 438 19.50 -3.52 17.26
CA ARG A 438 18.50 -4.01 18.21
C ARG A 438 17.54 -5.01 17.56
N CYS A 439 17.06 -4.73 16.35
CA CYS A 439 16.25 -5.67 15.56
C CYS A 439 16.98 -6.99 15.32
N ILE A 440 18.23 -6.98 14.83
CA ILE A 440 19.03 -8.21 14.60
C ILE A 440 19.20 -9.01 15.90
N SER A 441 19.53 -8.33 17.01
CA SER A 441 19.65 -8.97 18.32
C SER A 441 18.35 -9.62 18.77
N LEU A 442 17.20 -8.95 18.57
CA LEU A 442 15.88 -9.46 18.92
C LEU A 442 15.47 -10.67 18.06
N ILE A 443 15.65 -10.58 16.73
CA ILE A 443 15.35 -11.67 15.78
C ILE A 443 16.16 -12.92 16.13
N SER A 444 17.47 -12.76 16.41
CA SER A 444 18.35 -13.86 16.82
C SER A 444 17.88 -14.51 18.13
N LYS A 445 17.56 -13.70 19.16
CA LYS A 445 17.06 -14.19 20.46
C LYS A 445 15.73 -14.94 20.33
N ILE A 446 14.75 -14.36 19.63
CA ILE A 446 13.44 -14.99 19.40
C ILE A 446 13.59 -16.30 18.60
N GLY A 447 14.41 -16.28 17.54
CA GLY A 447 14.66 -17.47 16.71
C GLY A 447 15.32 -18.62 17.48
N ALA A 448 16.25 -18.34 18.40
CA ALA A 448 16.84 -19.35 19.27
C ALA A 448 15.81 -19.97 20.24
N SER A 449 14.96 -19.14 20.86
CA SER A 449 13.91 -19.60 21.77
C SER A 449 12.82 -20.41 21.08
N ILE A 450 12.39 -20.02 19.87
CA ILE A 450 11.42 -20.79 19.07
C ILE A 450 11.98 -22.19 18.76
N LYS A 451 13.25 -22.30 18.35
CA LYS A 451 13.88 -23.60 18.08
C LYS A 451 13.90 -24.52 19.31
N MET A 452 14.16 -23.97 20.51
CA MET A 452 14.08 -24.75 21.76
C MET A 452 12.65 -25.21 22.06
N MET A 453 11.67 -24.31 22.00
CA MET A 453 10.26 -24.64 22.25
C MET A 453 9.65 -25.62 21.22
N GLU A 454 10.13 -25.61 19.97
CA GLU A 454 9.69 -26.56 18.94
C GLU A 454 10.22 -27.99 19.19
N ILE A 455 11.36 -28.14 19.89
CA ILE A 455 11.91 -29.44 20.30
C ILE A 455 11.10 -30.05 21.46
N GLU A 456 10.64 -29.23 22.42
CA GLU A 456 9.95 -29.68 23.65
C GLU A 456 8.46 -30.05 23.45
N ARG A 457 7.91 -29.91 22.24
CA ARG A 457 6.57 -30.36 21.80
C ARG A 457 5.40 -30.10 22.77
N ASN A 458 4.83 -28.89 22.71
CA ASN A 458 3.39 -28.73 22.94
C ASN A 458 2.77 -27.62 22.06
N LYS A 459 2.27 -28.01 20.87
CA LYS A 459 1.81 -27.11 19.79
C LYS A 459 0.48 -26.35 20.04
N LYS A 460 0.06 -26.16 21.30
CA LYS A 460 -1.23 -25.50 21.65
C LYS A 460 -1.13 -24.41 22.73
N ASP A 461 0.07 -23.96 23.08
CA ASP A 461 0.21 -22.82 23.99
C ASP A 461 -0.05 -21.48 23.26
N LYS A 462 -0.95 -20.66 23.80
CA LYS A 462 -1.23 -19.29 23.32
C LYS A 462 0.02 -18.40 23.35
N SER A 463 0.97 -18.72 24.22
CA SER A 463 2.22 -17.99 24.41
C SER A 463 3.17 -18.19 23.23
N PHE A 464 3.22 -19.40 22.66
CA PHE A 464 4.05 -19.70 21.49
C PHE A 464 3.57 -18.93 20.25
N GLU A 465 2.25 -18.88 20.03
CA GLU A 465 1.62 -18.08 18.99
C GLU A 465 1.91 -16.57 19.16
N ARG A 466 1.88 -16.08 20.41
CA ARG A 466 2.28 -14.70 20.72
C ARG A 466 3.74 -14.42 20.37
N ILE A 467 4.66 -15.35 20.65
CA ILE A 467 6.09 -15.21 20.32
C ILE A 467 6.32 -15.23 18.80
N LYS A 468 5.59 -16.06 18.03
CA LYS A 468 5.64 -16.03 16.55
C LYS A 468 5.17 -14.70 15.96
N ARG A 469 4.10 -14.09 16.52
CA ARG A 469 3.66 -12.74 16.12
C ARG A 469 4.70 -11.67 16.40
N LEU A 470 5.37 -11.74 17.56
CA LEU A 470 6.46 -10.84 17.93
C LEU A 470 7.68 -11.02 17.01
N GLN A 471 7.96 -12.24 16.53
CA GLN A 471 8.97 -12.48 15.50
C GLN A 471 8.61 -11.84 14.16
N LYS A 472 7.36 -12.01 13.69
CA LYS A 472 6.86 -11.40 12.44
C LYS A 472 7.01 -9.87 12.50
N TYR A 473 6.64 -9.26 13.62
CA TYR A 473 6.83 -7.83 13.88
C TYR A 473 8.30 -7.40 13.77
N ALA A 474 9.22 -8.09 14.47
CA ALA A 474 10.63 -7.75 14.46
C ALA A 474 11.26 -7.85 13.06
N ASN A 475 10.88 -8.86 12.27
CA ASN A 475 11.32 -9.03 10.88
C ASN A 475 10.79 -7.89 9.98
N THR A 476 9.51 -7.55 10.05
CA THR A 476 8.92 -6.44 9.29
C THR A 476 9.57 -5.11 9.66
N LYS A 477 9.85 -4.89 10.95
CA LYS A 477 10.52 -3.67 11.42
C LYS A 477 11.96 -3.56 10.91
N TYR A 478 12.72 -4.67 10.92
CA TYR A 478 14.05 -4.73 10.33
C TYR A 478 14.05 -4.38 8.84
N GLN A 479 13.13 -4.95 8.05
CA GLN A 479 13.00 -4.62 6.62
C GLN A 479 12.71 -3.13 6.38
N LYS A 480 11.86 -2.51 7.22
CA LYS A 480 11.57 -1.07 7.12
C LYS A 480 12.81 -0.21 7.45
N ILE A 481 13.54 -0.55 8.52
CA ILE A 481 14.79 0.13 8.90
C ILE A 481 15.83 0.00 7.77
N ALA A 482 16.00 -1.20 7.23
CA ALA A 482 16.97 -1.47 6.16
C ALA A 482 16.64 -0.68 4.88
N LYS A 483 15.36 -0.53 4.53
CA LYS A 483 14.96 0.35 3.42
C LYS A 483 15.30 1.82 3.72
N ASP A 484 14.86 2.34 4.87
CA ASP A 484 15.09 3.74 5.24
C ASP A 484 16.59 4.08 5.32
N LEU A 485 17.43 3.15 5.76
CA LEU A 485 18.90 3.26 5.73
C LEU A 485 19.47 3.24 4.31
N MET A 486 18.97 2.39 3.41
CA MET A 486 19.42 2.33 2.03
C MET A 486 19.17 3.67 1.32
N ASP A 487 17.95 4.21 1.43
CA ASP A 487 17.58 5.54 0.92
C ASP A 487 18.58 6.60 1.44
N LEU A 488 18.84 6.61 2.75
CA LEU A 488 19.76 7.56 3.39
C LEU A 488 21.23 7.38 2.98
N PHE A 489 21.69 6.15 2.70
CA PHE A 489 23.04 5.89 2.22
C PHE A 489 23.22 6.34 0.76
N TYR A 490 22.21 6.19 -0.10
CA TYR A 490 22.23 6.76 -1.45
C TYR A 490 22.25 8.29 -1.38
N ASP A 491 21.32 8.88 -0.62
CA ASP A 491 21.20 10.33 -0.35
C ASP A 491 22.51 10.98 0.16
N THR A 492 23.31 10.24 0.93
CA THR A 492 24.56 10.71 1.55
C THR A 492 25.81 10.15 0.87
N LYS A 493 25.66 9.42 -0.24
CA LYS A 493 26.72 8.77 -1.03
C LYS A 493 27.61 7.79 -0.22
N GLN A 494 27.05 7.15 0.80
CA GLN A 494 27.73 6.20 1.69
C GLN A 494 27.64 4.75 1.16
N TYR A 495 28.01 4.55 -0.11
CA TYR A 495 27.80 3.27 -0.83
C TYR A 495 28.52 2.07 -0.19
N GLU A 496 29.64 2.28 0.51
CA GLU A 496 30.33 1.19 1.22
C GLU A 496 29.49 0.64 2.38
N ARG A 497 28.77 1.50 3.11
CA ARG A 497 27.82 1.11 4.17
C ARG A 497 26.54 0.48 3.59
N ALA A 498 26.14 0.90 2.39
CA ALA A 498 25.07 0.24 1.65
C ALA A 498 25.43 -1.23 1.31
N LEU A 499 26.68 -1.52 0.92
CA LEU A 499 27.15 -2.90 0.70
C LEU A 499 27.18 -3.74 1.99
N GLU A 500 27.60 -3.14 3.11
CA GLU A 500 27.51 -3.78 4.44
C GLU A 500 26.05 -4.14 4.78
N LEU A 501 25.12 -3.21 4.55
CA LEU A 501 23.69 -3.41 4.80
C LEU A 501 23.08 -4.48 3.88
N VAL A 502 23.41 -4.51 2.58
CA VAL A 502 22.98 -5.62 1.67
C VAL A 502 23.45 -6.97 2.20
N SER A 503 24.67 -7.04 2.74
CA SER A 503 25.22 -8.25 3.36
C SER A 503 24.52 -8.62 4.67
N SER A 504 24.14 -7.63 5.49
CA SER A 504 23.29 -7.77 6.68
C SER A 504 21.92 -8.35 6.32
N ILE A 505 21.27 -7.83 5.27
CA ILE A 505 19.96 -8.27 4.77
C ILE A 505 20.04 -9.73 4.28
N GLN A 506 21.06 -10.07 3.47
CA GLN A 506 21.25 -11.43 2.94
C GLN A 506 21.43 -12.47 4.06
N LYS A 507 22.03 -12.09 5.19
CA LYS A 507 22.23 -12.97 6.35
C LYS A 507 21.00 -13.10 7.25
N ASN A 508 20.23 -12.02 7.41
CA ASN A 508 19.18 -11.93 8.43
C ASN A 508 17.74 -12.04 7.88
N THR A 509 17.55 -12.04 6.57
CA THR A 509 16.21 -12.19 5.95
C THR A 509 16.16 -13.33 4.93
N PRO A 510 15.03 -14.07 4.84
CA PRO A 510 14.94 -15.28 4.02
C PRO A 510 14.55 -15.03 2.54
N CYS A 511 14.51 -13.77 2.07
CA CYS A 511 13.53 -13.39 1.03
C CYS A 511 14.04 -12.96 -0.37
N PRO A 512 15.26 -12.44 -0.59
CA PRO A 512 15.67 -12.04 -1.94
C PRO A 512 16.36 -13.19 -2.69
N SER A 513 16.06 -13.34 -3.98
CA SER A 513 16.74 -14.32 -4.83
C SER A 513 18.20 -13.92 -5.07
N GLU A 514 19.09 -14.92 -5.15
CA GLU A 514 20.52 -14.71 -5.33
C GLU A 514 20.88 -13.80 -6.54
N PRO A 515 20.25 -13.93 -7.73
CA PRO A 515 20.52 -13.03 -8.85
C PRO A 515 20.12 -11.57 -8.61
N LEU A 516 19.06 -11.33 -7.83
CA LEU A 516 18.60 -9.96 -7.51
C LEU A 516 19.58 -9.29 -6.56
N MET A 517 20.04 -10.00 -5.51
CA MET A 517 21.02 -9.47 -4.57
C MET A 517 22.34 -9.13 -5.25
N GLU A 518 22.80 -9.99 -6.18
CA GLU A 518 24.03 -9.73 -6.92
C GLU A 518 23.90 -8.53 -7.86
N THR A 519 22.74 -8.35 -8.49
CA THR A 519 22.43 -7.18 -9.32
C THR A 519 22.44 -5.87 -8.50
N ILE A 520 21.85 -5.87 -7.29
CA ILE A 520 21.88 -4.71 -6.37
C ILE A 520 23.32 -4.41 -5.90
N LYS A 521 24.12 -5.43 -5.56
CA LYS A 521 25.55 -5.21 -5.22
C LYS A 521 26.31 -4.57 -6.38
N ASN A 522 26.03 -4.97 -7.61
CA ASN A 522 26.72 -4.45 -8.81
C ASN A 522 26.32 -3.00 -9.11
N GLU A 523 25.06 -2.63 -8.89
CA GLU A 523 24.61 -1.22 -8.91
C GLU A 523 25.36 -0.38 -7.87
N ILE A 524 25.34 -0.78 -6.59
CA ILE A 524 25.98 -0.02 -5.51
C ILE A 524 27.50 0.12 -5.74
N LYS A 525 28.17 -0.93 -6.24
CA LYS A 525 29.58 -0.86 -6.67
C LYS A 525 29.77 0.16 -7.80
N THR A 526 28.88 0.19 -8.80
CA THR A 526 28.93 1.14 -9.92
C THR A 526 28.79 2.59 -9.44
N LEU A 527 27.84 2.86 -8.54
CA LEU A 527 27.64 4.17 -7.91
C LEU A 527 28.86 4.61 -7.08
N ASN A 528 29.49 3.68 -6.35
CA ASN A 528 30.70 3.94 -5.57
C ASN A 528 31.88 4.34 -6.48
N GLU A 529 32.13 3.58 -7.55
CA GLU A 529 33.25 3.85 -8.48
C GLU A 529 33.03 5.13 -9.31
N LEU A 530 31.79 5.42 -9.71
CA LEU A 530 31.42 6.70 -10.33
C LEU A 530 31.70 7.89 -9.39
N THR A 531 31.60 7.70 -8.07
CA THR A 531 31.87 8.74 -7.06
C THR A 531 33.37 8.87 -6.77
N LYS A 532 34.13 7.77 -6.73
CA LYS A 532 35.58 7.76 -6.41
C LYS A 532 36.47 8.40 -7.48
N ASN A 533 36.09 8.29 -8.76
CA ASN A 533 36.88 8.75 -9.90
C ASN A 533 37.05 10.29 -10.01
N ILE A 534 36.50 11.06 -9.05
CA ILE A 534 36.67 12.51 -8.97
C ILE A 534 38.07 12.90 -8.46
N MET A 535 38.81 12.04 -7.74
CA MET A 535 40.13 12.41 -7.19
C MET A 535 41.25 11.35 -7.12
N PHE A 536 41.01 10.03 -7.17
CA PHE A 536 42.08 9.04 -6.94
C PHE A 536 42.13 7.85 -7.91
N ASP A 537 43.36 7.39 -8.16
CA ASP A 537 43.72 6.23 -8.97
C ASP A 537 43.79 4.98 -8.07
N SER A 538 42.74 4.16 -8.05
CA SER A 538 42.66 2.92 -7.27
C SER A 538 42.45 1.70 -8.15
N ARG A 539 43.33 0.70 -8.01
CA ARG A 539 43.27 -0.56 -8.76
C ARG A 539 42.06 -1.40 -8.34
N ILE A 540 41.36 -1.95 -9.33
CA ILE A 540 40.19 -2.82 -9.15
C ILE A 540 40.60 -4.16 -8.49
N ASP A 541 39.79 -4.63 -7.54
CA ASP A 541 39.79 -6.03 -7.11
C ASP A 541 39.13 -6.89 -8.19
N SER A 542 39.93 -7.71 -8.87
CA SER A 542 39.51 -8.54 -9.99
C SER A 542 38.57 -9.70 -9.61
N SER A 543 38.30 -9.93 -8.32
CA SER A 543 37.35 -10.94 -7.84
C SER A 543 35.88 -10.62 -8.17
N ILE A 544 35.56 -9.39 -8.58
CA ILE A 544 34.18 -8.91 -8.81
C ILE A 544 33.53 -9.50 -10.09
N ILE A 545 34.30 -10.09 -11.01
CA ILE A 545 33.78 -10.55 -12.32
C ILE A 545 33.63 -12.08 -12.34
N THR A 546 32.56 -12.60 -11.73
CA THR A 546 32.03 -13.91 -12.11
C THR A 546 31.22 -13.77 -13.40
N ARG A 547 31.87 -14.08 -14.53
CA ARG A 547 31.14 -14.56 -15.72
C ARG A 547 30.47 -15.89 -15.37
N GLU A 548 29.40 -16.22 -16.08
CA GLU A 548 28.50 -17.36 -15.85
C GLU A 548 27.52 -17.07 -14.69
N THR A 549 26.19 -17.14 -14.89
CA THR A 549 25.49 -18.28 -15.48
C THR A 549 24.61 -17.94 -16.70
N VAL A 550 24.96 -18.53 -17.84
CA VAL A 550 24.00 -18.72 -18.95
C VAL A 550 23.12 -19.92 -18.58
N GLY A 551 21.85 -19.69 -18.20
CA GLY A 551 20.91 -20.80 -18.00
C GLY A 551 19.68 -20.55 -17.11
N SER A 552 19.71 -19.60 -16.17
CA SER A 552 18.63 -19.46 -15.17
C SER A 552 18.22 -18.03 -14.78
N VAL A 553 18.91 -17.00 -15.28
CA VAL A 553 18.66 -15.59 -14.93
C VAL A 553 17.72 -14.94 -15.97
N GLN A 554 16.75 -14.14 -15.51
CA GLN A 554 15.83 -13.41 -16.41
C GLN A 554 16.62 -12.52 -17.39
N PRO A 555 16.24 -12.44 -18.69
CA PRO A 555 17.00 -11.69 -19.69
C PRO A 555 17.28 -10.22 -19.31
N PHE A 556 16.36 -9.56 -18.62
CA PHE A 556 16.53 -8.19 -18.17
C PHE A 556 17.63 -8.03 -17.11
N PHE A 557 17.71 -8.92 -16.11
CA PHE A 557 18.82 -8.90 -15.13
C PHE A 557 20.18 -9.22 -15.77
N TYR A 558 20.21 -10.10 -16.78
CA TYR A 558 21.45 -10.34 -17.54
C TYR A 558 21.93 -9.07 -18.27
N ILE A 559 21.01 -8.35 -18.93
CA ILE A 559 21.32 -7.09 -19.64
C ILE A 559 21.73 -5.98 -18.66
N LEU A 560 21.08 -5.84 -17.50
CA LEU A 560 21.46 -4.89 -16.45
C LEU A 560 22.88 -5.14 -15.91
N ASN A 561 23.23 -6.39 -15.60
CA ASN A 561 24.59 -6.71 -15.15
C ASN A 561 25.64 -6.49 -16.26
N CYS A 562 25.31 -6.74 -17.53
CA CYS A 562 26.18 -6.36 -18.65
C CYS A 562 26.37 -4.84 -18.75
N TYR A 563 25.34 -4.06 -18.46
CA TYR A 563 25.41 -2.59 -18.43
C TYR A 563 26.28 -2.07 -17.29
N PHE A 564 26.10 -2.55 -16.05
CA PHE A 564 26.95 -2.15 -14.92
C PHE A 564 28.43 -2.45 -15.18
N LEU A 565 28.75 -3.61 -15.76
CA LEU A 565 30.10 -3.95 -16.20
C LEU A 565 30.61 -3.00 -17.30
N PHE A 566 29.78 -2.61 -18.26
CA PHE A 566 30.12 -1.64 -19.31
C PHE A 566 30.41 -0.24 -18.75
N VAL A 567 29.61 0.24 -17.77
CA VAL A 567 29.84 1.51 -17.08
C VAL A 567 31.19 1.48 -16.34
N LEU A 568 31.41 0.45 -15.52
CA LEU A 568 32.67 0.26 -14.78
C LEU A 568 33.89 0.18 -15.71
N GLU A 569 33.81 -0.59 -16.80
CA GLU A 569 34.89 -0.67 -17.79
C GLU A 569 35.17 0.70 -18.43
N SER A 570 34.13 1.43 -18.83
CA SER A 570 34.28 2.70 -19.56
C SER A 570 34.84 3.81 -18.66
N VAL A 571 34.39 3.88 -17.40
CA VAL A 571 34.87 4.83 -16.39
C VAL A 571 36.35 4.57 -16.08
N HIS A 572 36.73 3.33 -15.76
CA HIS A 572 38.13 2.98 -15.47
C HIS A 572 39.07 3.27 -16.65
N ASN A 573 38.66 2.95 -17.88
CA ASN A 573 39.48 3.24 -19.07
C ASN A 573 39.45 4.72 -19.49
N LYS A 574 38.66 5.57 -18.82
CA LYS A 574 38.38 6.98 -19.15
C LYS A 574 37.94 7.17 -20.60
N LYS A 575 37.39 6.13 -21.23
CA LYS A 575 36.95 6.09 -22.62
C LYS A 575 36.07 4.87 -22.86
N ILE A 576 35.17 4.98 -23.81
CA ILE A 576 34.32 3.88 -24.23
C ILE A 576 35.06 3.01 -25.24
N LYS A 577 35.08 1.70 -25.00
CA LYS A 577 35.55 0.73 -26.00
C LYS A 577 34.40 0.43 -26.93
N GLN A 578 34.53 0.83 -28.20
CA GLN A 578 33.48 0.62 -29.22
C GLN A 578 33.03 -0.85 -29.28
N LYS A 579 33.96 -1.81 -29.19
CA LYS A 579 33.63 -3.24 -29.12
C LYS A 579 32.68 -3.61 -27.97
N SER A 580 32.90 -3.08 -26.76
CA SER A 580 32.04 -3.33 -25.59
C SER A 580 30.67 -2.66 -25.75
N PHE A 581 30.64 -1.46 -26.33
CA PHE A 581 29.42 -0.73 -26.66
C PHE A 581 28.57 -1.51 -27.68
N ASP A 582 29.17 -1.92 -28.81
CA ASP A 582 28.52 -2.67 -29.88
C ASP A 582 28.05 -4.05 -29.39
N GLU A 583 28.81 -4.72 -28.53
CA GLU A 583 28.42 -6.01 -27.95
C GLU A 583 27.18 -5.88 -27.05
N LEU A 584 27.13 -4.85 -26.19
CA LEU A 584 25.96 -4.60 -25.34
C LEU A 584 24.75 -4.17 -26.18
N LYS A 585 24.94 -3.27 -27.15
CA LYS A 585 23.88 -2.86 -28.08
C LYS A 585 23.32 -4.06 -28.86
N LYS A 586 24.18 -4.92 -29.41
CA LYS A 586 23.77 -6.14 -30.11
C LYS A 586 23.04 -7.12 -29.20
N LYS A 587 23.41 -7.23 -27.92
CA LYS A 587 22.65 -8.03 -26.94
C LYS A 587 21.25 -7.47 -26.76
N ILE A 588 21.10 -6.15 -26.59
CA ILE A 588 19.80 -5.48 -26.51
C ILE A 588 18.97 -5.74 -27.78
N GLU A 589 19.54 -5.50 -28.96
CA GLU A 589 18.88 -5.71 -30.27
C GLU A 589 18.42 -7.16 -30.51
N ASN A 590 19.27 -8.14 -30.18
CA ASN A 590 18.92 -9.57 -30.28
C ASN A 590 17.67 -9.90 -29.43
N TYR A 591 17.56 -9.30 -28.25
CA TYR A 591 16.37 -9.47 -27.40
C TYR A 591 15.19 -8.62 -27.87
N SER A 592 15.39 -7.48 -28.55
CA SER A 592 14.29 -6.64 -29.07
C SER A 592 13.37 -7.35 -30.07
N CYS A 593 13.85 -8.37 -30.78
CA CYS A 593 13.01 -9.21 -31.65
C CYS A 593 12.34 -10.40 -30.94
N SER A 594 12.63 -10.63 -29.65
CA SER A 594 12.11 -11.77 -28.90
C SER A 594 10.66 -11.57 -28.48
N ASP A 595 9.88 -12.66 -28.51
CA ASP A 595 8.55 -12.64 -27.91
C ASP A 595 8.65 -12.76 -26.38
N PHE A 596 8.70 -11.59 -25.74
CA PHE A 596 8.64 -11.46 -24.29
C PHE A 596 7.29 -11.84 -23.70
N SER A 597 6.34 -12.34 -24.50
CA SER A 597 5.05 -12.86 -24.06
C SER A 597 5.17 -13.63 -22.75
N LYS A 598 6.02 -14.65 -22.71
CA LYS A 598 5.97 -15.68 -21.65
C LYS A 598 7.16 -15.67 -20.68
N SER A 599 8.08 -14.69 -20.74
CA SER A 599 9.43 -14.83 -20.14
C SER A 599 9.96 -13.72 -19.22
N CYS A 600 9.25 -12.61 -18.94
CA CYS A 600 9.83 -11.44 -18.25
C CYS A 600 8.93 -10.79 -17.19
N HIS A 601 9.05 -11.22 -15.93
CA HIS A 601 8.22 -10.70 -14.82
C HIS A 601 8.68 -9.34 -14.26
N PHE A 602 9.89 -8.89 -14.58
CA PHE A 602 10.47 -7.64 -14.06
C PHE A 602 10.95 -6.75 -15.21
N THR A 603 10.34 -5.57 -15.36
CA THR A 603 10.47 -4.72 -16.57
C THR A 603 10.74 -3.24 -16.27
N LYS A 604 11.21 -2.89 -15.06
CA LYS A 604 11.59 -1.51 -14.72
C LYS A 604 12.81 -1.48 -13.80
N TRP A 605 13.81 -0.67 -14.14
CA TRP A 605 14.93 -0.29 -13.27
C TRP A 605 14.97 1.25 -13.19
N ASP A 606 15.53 1.81 -12.11
CA ASP A 606 15.68 3.26 -11.97
C ASP A 606 17.15 3.63 -12.21
N PHE A 607 17.42 4.55 -13.13
CA PHE A 607 18.77 4.96 -13.50
C PHE A 607 19.11 6.38 -13.02
N SER A 608 18.23 7.04 -12.25
CA SER A 608 18.37 8.45 -11.86
C SER A 608 19.69 8.79 -11.15
N ASP A 609 20.09 8.00 -10.15
CA ASP A 609 21.36 8.20 -9.43
C ASP A 609 22.59 7.96 -10.31
N ILE A 610 22.54 6.94 -11.17
CA ILE A 610 23.61 6.64 -12.13
C ILE A 610 23.75 7.80 -13.13
N THR A 611 22.64 8.28 -13.70
CA THR A 611 22.60 9.43 -14.61
C THR A 611 23.10 10.71 -13.94
N SER A 612 22.66 11.00 -12.72
CA SER A 612 23.14 12.15 -11.94
C SER A 612 24.64 12.08 -11.61
N LEU A 613 25.22 10.88 -11.50
CA LEU A 613 26.66 10.73 -11.33
C LEU A 613 27.41 10.83 -12.67
N ILE A 614 26.83 10.32 -13.77
CA ILE A 614 27.37 10.44 -15.14
C ILE A 614 27.44 11.90 -15.59
N ASP A 615 26.46 12.75 -15.25
CA ASP A 615 26.47 14.18 -15.58
C ASP A 615 27.74 14.93 -15.11
N ASN A 616 28.42 14.46 -14.06
CA ASN A 616 29.70 15.05 -13.62
C ASN A 616 30.83 14.90 -14.66
N TYR A 617 30.74 13.92 -15.57
CA TYR A 617 31.70 13.74 -16.66
C TYR A 617 31.48 14.70 -17.83
N LYS A 618 30.34 15.39 -17.90
CA LYS A 618 29.96 16.27 -19.02
C LYS A 618 30.98 17.38 -19.31
N GLN A 619 31.66 17.89 -18.29
CA GLN A 619 32.69 18.93 -18.41
C GLN A 619 34.12 18.37 -18.46
N SER A 620 34.38 17.19 -17.87
CA SER A 620 35.72 16.64 -17.72
C SER A 620 36.10 15.61 -18.80
N ASN A 621 35.11 14.90 -19.37
CA ASN A 621 35.29 13.91 -20.43
C ASN A 621 33.98 13.73 -21.21
N PHE A 622 33.74 14.61 -22.17
CA PHE A 622 32.48 14.67 -22.93
C PHE A 622 32.19 13.39 -23.74
N ASP A 623 33.21 12.73 -24.29
CA ASP A 623 33.03 11.50 -25.08
C ASP A 623 32.58 10.32 -24.19
N LEU A 624 33.18 10.20 -23.00
CA LEU A 624 32.75 9.22 -21.99
C LEU A 624 31.34 9.52 -21.50
N TYR A 625 31.03 10.78 -21.18
CA TYR A 625 29.69 11.22 -20.82
C TYR A 625 28.65 10.82 -21.88
N ASN A 626 28.89 11.22 -23.13
CA ASN A 626 27.95 11.04 -24.23
C ASN A 626 27.61 9.56 -24.45
N GLY A 627 28.61 8.69 -24.60
CA GLY A 627 28.32 7.27 -24.86
C GLY A 627 27.80 6.49 -23.64
N LEU A 628 28.08 6.92 -22.40
CA LEU A 628 27.43 6.37 -21.21
C LEU A 628 25.93 6.76 -21.18
N MET A 629 25.62 8.03 -21.46
CA MET A 629 24.24 8.51 -21.58
C MET A 629 23.48 7.80 -22.71
N VAL A 630 24.07 7.67 -23.90
CA VAL A 630 23.45 6.98 -25.05
C VAL A 630 23.20 5.49 -24.75
N MET A 631 24.12 4.80 -24.08
CA MET A 631 23.87 3.40 -23.69
C MET A 631 22.76 3.30 -22.65
N THR A 632 22.70 4.24 -21.70
CA THR A 632 21.61 4.30 -20.70
C THR A 632 20.25 4.51 -21.38
N ALA A 633 20.16 5.44 -22.32
CA ALA A 633 18.96 5.65 -23.13
C ALA A 633 18.55 4.40 -23.94
N HIS A 634 19.50 3.65 -24.50
CA HIS A 634 19.19 2.38 -25.18
C HIS A 634 18.60 1.31 -24.23
N LEU A 635 18.92 1.30 -22.94
CA LEU A 635 18.25 0.45 -21.95
C LEU A 635 16.85 0.97 -21.59
N GLU A 636 16.66 2.28 -21.51
CA GLU A 636 15.33 2.89 -21.28
C GLU A 636 14.38 2.66 -22.46
N ASP A 637 14.88 2.75 -23.71
CA ASP A 637 14.15 2.38 -24.93
C ASP A 637 13.75 0.91 -24.94
N PHE A 638 14.68 0.01 -24.58
CA PHE A 638 14.41 -1.43 -24.46
C PHE A 638 13.34 -1.72 -23.39
N MET A 639 13.40 -1.01 -22.26
CA MET A 639 12.41 -1.05 -21.19
C MET A 639 11.03 -0.55 -21.67
N ALA A 640 10.97 0.56 -22.42
CA ALA A 640 9.74 1.10 -23.00
C ALA A 640 9.12 0.18 -24.06
N TYR A 641 9.94 -0.37 -24.96
CA TYR A 641 9.53 -1.36 -25.95
C TYR A 641 8.88 -2.58 -25.28
N ILE A 642 9.46 -3.08 -24.19
CA ILE A 642 8.90 -4.19 -23.43
C ILE A 642 7.49 -3.88 -22.89
N ASN A 643 7.18 -2.64 -22.53
CA ASN A 643 5.86 -2.28 -22.00
C ASN A 643 4.79 -2.05 -23.09
N SER A 644 5.17 -1.76 -24.34
CA SER A 644 4.28 -1.25 -25.41
C SER A 644 3.23 -2.21 -26.01
N LYS A 645 3.24 -3.51 -25.71
CA LYS A 645 2.55 -4.54 -26.51
C LYS A 645 1.18 -5.03 -25.93
N LEU A 646 0.23 -4.14 -25.52
CA LEU A 646 -0.99 -4.47 -24.72
C LEU A 646 -2.36 -3.75 -25.15
N LYS A 647 -3.58 -4.13 -24.61
CA LYS A 647 -5.00 -3.79 -25.04
C LYS A 647 -6.14 -4.07 -23.98
N ILE A 648 -7.41 -3.60 -24.12
CA ILE A 648 -8.57 -3.78 -23.15
C ILE A 648 -9.99 -3.91 -23.81
N GLN A 649 -11.07 -4.26 -23.06
CA GLN A 649 -12.52 -4.33 -23.41
C GLN A 649 -13.42 -3.12 -22.93
N PRO A 650 -14.77 -3.25 -22.79
CA PRO A 650 -15.62 -2.23 -22.12
C PRO A 650 -16.91 -2.72 -21.38
N TYR A 651 -17.22 -2.20 -20.18
CA TYR A 651 -18.58 -2.25 -19.53
C TYR A 651 -18.90 -1.01 -18.65
#